data_AF-A0A947AM55-F1
#
_entry.id   AF-A0A947AM55-F1
#
_cell.length_a   1.000
_cell.length_b   1.000
_cell.length_c   1.000
_cell.angle_alpha   90.00
_cell.angle_beta   90.00
_cell.angle_gamma   90.00
#
_symmetry.space_group_name_H-M   'P 1'
#
loop_
_entity.id
_entity.type
_entity.pdbx_description
1 polymer ?
#
loop_
_entity_poly.entity_id
_entity_poly.type
_entity_poly.pdbx_seq_one_letter_code
_entity_poly.pdbx_strand_id
1 'polypeptide(L)'
;MNNKTPIAVVGMAGLFPDALDLDIFWQNIINKIEATREVPKTRWIVDPDSMVHPDPMPDKALSKLCCLINDFQFDPEGIEIDKDILNELDPLYHLILHTGRAAISDCKTLLNSKESTGVALAAIALPTDSSSFITREIFGSSFEEKLFGSSTNQSFTRNQSLSSKVTSLPGAILARGFGLGGGSYTLDAACASSIYAVKLACDELRAHRADTMLAGGVSRPECLYTQVGFSQLLALSPSGRCAPFDESADGLVVGEGAGILVLKRLEDAIKQKDRIYGLIKGIGLSNDMRGNLLAPDSKGQVRAMRKAYKSTGLKPCDIDLIECHGAGTPVGDLTELRSLRSLWGESGRSKQQCSIGSIKSMIGHLLTGAGAAGMIKTILAFKHKTLPPSLNFNKPPENSPLLNSPFRVQTSAEEWKKRNADLPRRAAVSAFGFGGINGHLLFEEWNSKPHNHYTTSANQAPTPSMQKHSTQSEDHVPIAIVGMEAIVGSLKSLRDFQETVLSGNSTIVQKPKDRWIGCDDIATRHFDRQIFYGGFMDELSLDVGEFRIPPNEICDILPQQLLMLKAAAGAMTDANLEFKNERPHMGVIVGLEFDFEATNFHQRWNLSNSVKTWIKKHPLKLNEKQKESWLKLLREESGPPLSHIRTLGALGGIVASRIAKEFRFGGPSFIVSCGEASGLKALEKGIRFLQNQETNCMLVGAIDLCGDIRSMITSNKITPFSKQNKIHPFDISADGTVPGEGAAAVVLKRLDNAIQDGDRIYSVIQGIGSASGGGIQERTPSKESYILSLRRCFQDANISPASISYVETHGSGDRLQDTLESEALCDYFSITPDTNGRRCALGSVKSNVGHTGAAAGLVSLVKTSLCLYQEIIPPLNNFTEPIDSLSKTKIFHVPACPQFWLRDRQDGSRRACVASMTSDGNCMHVVLEGFEYSSTDRLSAETHKRVSKERKRPLGNIPYGLFAIEGDTKKSLIERLDLLLLQVKRKPPALSDDIETLARSWYRENRLNPDKKYAVSISTKSVSQLEGLISHAKDAVLSDTLPRSNGHDRVHYSLNHLGLSGETAFVFPGSGNHYISMGVGIGVHWPDILRKMDAKTLQLKTQLLPQCFVPQRLSWSPGWEKEANDKIISDPLNMIFGQVAHGGVVSNLMKSFKIKPSAVIGYSLGESAGLFAMGAWPDR
;
A
#
# COMPACT_ATOMS: atom_id res chain seq x y z
N MET A 1 20.19 -25.14 13.99
CA MET A 1 18.73 -25.23 14.20
C MET A 1 18.37 -24.16 15.23
N ASN A 2 17.81 -23.02 14.81
CA ASN A 2 17.45 -21.96 15.75
C ASN A 2 16.15 -22.34 16.45
N ASN A 3 16.26 -22.73 17.72
CA ASN A 3 15.11 -22.99 18.59
C ASN A 3 14.45 -21.63 18.90
N LYS A 4 13.56 -21.16 18.02
CA LYS A 4 12.86 -19.88 18.19
C LYS A 4 12.08 -19.89 19.51
N THR A 5 12.18 -18.82 20.30
CA THR A 5 11.44 -18.67 21.57
C THR A 5 9.94 -18.92 21.35
N PRO A 6 9.32 -19.85 22.11
CA PRO A 6 7.87 -20.07 22.06
C PRO A 6 7.10 -18.81 22.45
N ILE A 7 5.89 -18.66 21.91
CA ILE A 7 4.98 -17.57 22.27
C ILE A 7 3.90 -18.10 23.21
N ALA A 8 3.70 -17.44 24.34
CA ALA A 8 2.69 -17.77 25.33
C ALA A 8 1.40 -16.99 25.06
N VAL A 9 0.26 -17.67 25.19
CA VAL A 9 -1.05 -17.01 25.34
C VAL A 9 -1.24 -16.69 26.81
N VAL A 10 -1.27 -15.40 27.14
CA VAL A 10 -1.30 -14.90 28.53
C VAL A 10 -2.63 -14.27 28.96
N GLY A 11 -3.52 -14.05 28.01
CA GLY A 11 -4.89 -13.60 28.22
C GLY A 11 -5.74 -13.93 27.01
N MET A 12 -7.03 -14.16 27.19
CA MET A 12 -7.95 -14.36 26.07
C MET A 12 -9.38 -14.01 26.44
N ALA A 13 -10.14 -13.53 25.47
CA ALA A 13 -11.58 -13.37 25.59
C ALA A 13 -12.28 -13.67 24.27
N GLY A 14 -13.57 -13.98 24.36
CA GLY A 14 -14.41 -14.24 23.20
C GLY A 14 -15.86 -13.90 23.49
N LEU A 15 -16.54 -13.44 22.45
CA LEU A 15 -17.95 -13.11 22.41
C LEU A 15 -18.53 -13.82 21.19
N PHE A 16 -19.33 -14.87 21.43
CA PHE A 16 -19.79 -15.82 20.42
C PHE A 16 -21.31 -16.02 20.51
N PRO A 17 -21.96 -16.56 19.46
CA PRO A 17 -23.39 -16.87 19.49
C PRO A 17 -23.75 -17.75 20.69
N ASP A 18 -24.79 -17.35 21.43
CA ASP A 18 -25.25 -17.96 22.69
C ASP A 18 -24.18 -18.04 23.81
N ALA A 19 -23.06 -17.30 23.71
CA ALA A 19 -21.99 -17.27 24.72
C ALA A 19 -21.32 -15.90 24.83
N LEU A 20 -21.68 -15.14 25.88
CA LEU A 20 -21.16 -13.79 26.13
C LEU A 20 -19.79 -13.78 26.84
N ASP A 21 -19.31 -14.93 27.31
CA ASP A 21 -17.99 -15.11 27.90
C ASP A 21 -17.44 -16.52 27.62
N LEU A 22 -16.18 -16.75 28.00
CA LEU A 22 -15.48 -18.02 27.73
C LEU A 22 -15.92 -19.20 28.60
N ASP A 23 -16.50 -18.95 29.78
CA ASP A 23 -16.99 -20.02 30.65
C ASP A 23 -18.31 -20.58 30.11
N ILE A 24 -19.23 -19.70 29.68
CA ILE A 24 -20.44 -20.10 28.94
C ILE A 24 -20.05 -20.78 27.62
N PHE A 25 -19.10 -20.21 26.87
CA PHE A 25 -18.65 -20.81 25.62
C PHE A 25 -18.13 -22.23 25.80
N TRP A 26 -17.29 -22.46 26.83
CA TRP A 26 -16.82 -23.80 27.15
C TRP A 26 -17.95 -24.75 27.55
N GLN A 27 -18.89 -24.28 28.38
CA GLN A 27 -20.02 -25.10 28.80
C GLN A 27 -20.91 -25.49 27.62
N ASN A 28 -21.15 -24.56 26.70
CA ASN A 28 -21.89 -24.81 25.46
C ASN A 28 -21.20 -25.87 24.59
N ILE A 29 -19.88 -25.82 24.46
CA ILE A 29 -19.09 -26.81 23.73
C ILE A 29 -19.28 -28.21 24.33
N ILE A 30 -19.10 -28.35 25.65
CA ILE A 30 -19.19 -29.64 26.32
C ILE A 30 -20.62 -30.20 26.30
N ASN A 31 -21.62 -29.33 26.45
CA ASN A 31 -23.04 -29.70 26.41
C ASN A 31 -23.62 -29.82 24.99
N LYS A 32 -22.80 -29.65 23.96
CA LYS A 32 -23.23 -29.79 22.55
C LYS A 32 -24.35 -28.82 22.16
N ILE A 33 -24.28 -27.58 22.64
CA ILE A 33 -25.28 -26.56 22.32
C ILE A 33 -25.06 -26.03 20.89
N GLU A 34 -26.10 -26.09 20.07
CA GLU A 34 -26.13 -25.51 18.72
C GLU A 34 -26.79 -24.13 18.76
N ALA A 35 -26.09 -23.09 18.27
CA ALA A 35 -26.53 -21.70 18.28
C ALA A 35 -27.29 -21.28 17.01
N THR A 36 -27.52 -22.20 16.08
CA THR A 36 -28.25 -21.93 14.83
C THR A 36 -29.71 -21.59 15.11
N ARG A 37 -30.17 -20.41 14.66
CA ARG A 37 -31.57 -19.95 14.78
C ARG A 37 -32.00 -19.23 13.51
N GLU A 38 -33.30 -19.01 13.35
CA GLU A 38 -33.80 -18.08 12.33
C GLU A 38 -33.32 -16.66 12.62
N VAL A 39 -32.97 -15.92 11.57
CA VAL A 39 -32.59 -14.51 11.69
C VAL A 39 -33.73 -13.67 12.28
N PRO A 40 -33.47 -12.85 13.33
CA PRO A 40 -34.48 -11.93 13.84
C PRO A 40 -34.92 -10.90 12.79
N LYS A 41 -36.20 -10.51 12.80
CA LYS A 41 -36.76 -9.54 11.83
C LYS A 41 -36.08 -8.16 11.85
N THR A 42 -35.39 -7.82 12.94
CA THR A 42 -34.64 -6.56 13.10
C THR A 42 -33.23 -6.61 12.50
N ARG A 43 -32.72 -7.80 12.15
CA ARG A 43 -31.34 -7.99 11.69
C ARG A 43 -31.18 -7.93 10.18
N TRP A 44 -32.27 -8.10 9.43
CA TRP A 44 -32.31 -7.83 7.99
C TRP A 44 -33.08 -6.55 7.73
N ILE A 45 -32.60 -5.74 6.79
CA ILE A 45 -33.25 -4.47 6.42
C ILE A 45 -34.62 -4.66 5.75
N VAL A 46 -34.87 -5.84 5.20
CA VAL A 46 -36.11 -6.24 4.54
C VAL A 46 -36.64 -7.51 5.18
N ASP A 47 -37.93 -7.77 4.99
CA ASP A 47 -38.59 -8.95 5.53
C ASP A 47 -37.89 -10.25 5.06
N PRO A 48 -37.42 -11.11 5.98
CA PRO A 48 -36.77 -12.37 5.63
C PRO A 48 -37.58 -13.28 4.72
N ASP A 49 -38.91 -13.31 4.85
CA ASP A 49 -39.78 -14.09 3.97
C ASP A 49 -39.67 -13.66 2.50
N SER A 50 -39.40 -12.38 2.27
CA SER A 50 -39.28 -11.83 0.92
C SER A 50 -37.91 -12.07 0.29
N MET A 51 -36.90 -12.47 1.06
CA MET A 51 -35.50 -12.59 0.60
C MET A 51 -35.02 -14.02 0.47
N VAL A 52 -35.78 -15.02 0.90
CA VAL A 52 -35.40 -16.42 0.80
C VAL A 52 -36.06 -17.11 -0.40
N HIS A 53 -35.30 -17.93 -1.10
CA HIS A 53 -35.77 -18.76 -2.20
C HIS A 53 -35.09 -20.14 -2.15
N PRO A 54 -35.80 -21.25 -2.42
CA PRO A 54 -35.23 -22.60 -2.35
C PRO A 54 -34.14 -22.85 -3.40
N ASP A 55 -34.28 -22.23 -4.58
CA ASP A 55 -33.28 -22.27 -5.64
C ASP A 55 -32.34 -21.05 -5.59
N PRO A 56 -31.05 -21.21 -5.96
CA PRO A 56 -30.12 -20.10 -6.05
C PRO A 56 -30.58 -19.07 -7.10
N MET A 57 -31.04 -17.91 -6.63
CA MET A 57 -31.46 -16.79 -7.47
C MET A 57 -30.70 -15.52 -7.08
N PRO A 58 -30.35 -14.64 -8.03
CA PRO A 58 -29.76 -13.35 -7.71
C PRO A 58 -30.60 -12.57 -6.69
N ASP A 59 -29.93 -11.84 -5.79
CA ASP A 59 -30.55 -11.12 -4.66
C ASP A 59 -31.31 -11.99 -3.64
N LYS A 60 -31.24 -13.33 -3.70
CA LYS A 60 -31.91 -14.23 -2.74
C LYS A 60 -30.93 -15.03 -1.89
N ALA A 61 -31.33 -15.29 -0.66
CA ALA A 61 -30.69 -16.23 0.24
C ALA A 61 -31.36 -17.61 0.16
N LEU A 62 -30.61 -18.70 0.40
CA LEU A 62 -31.14 -20.06 0.44
C LEU A 62 -31.77 -20.43 1.78
N SER A 63 -31.37 -19.75 2.86
CA SER A 63 -31.82 -20.05 4.22
C SER A 63 -31.91 -18.79 5.08
N LYS A 64 -32.77 -18.83 6.10
CA LYS A 64 -32.85 -17.83 7.19
C LYS A 64 -31.98 -18.19 8.39
N LEU A 65 -31.46 -19.42 8.43
CA LEU A 65 -30.74 -19.93 9.58
C LEU A 65 -29.32 -19.35 9.64
N CYS A 66 -28.94 -18.85 10.80
CA CYS A 66 -27.63 -18.26 11.09
C CYS A 66 -27.29 -18.33 12.59
N CYS A 67 -26.06 -17.99 12.94
CA CYS A 67 -25.58 -17.93 14.32
C CYS A 67 -25.17 -16.49 14.67
N LEU A 68 -26.08 -15.74 15.28
CA LEU A 68 -25.89 -14.32 15.58
C LEU A 68 -25.66 -14.09 17.08
N ILE A 69 -25.02 -12.97 17.41
CA ILE A 69 -24.95 -12.49 18.78
C ILE A 69 -26.26 -11.74 19.07
N ASN A 70 -26.99 -12.23 20.06
CA ASN A 70 -28.23 -11.62 20.56
C ASN A 70 -28.03 -11.13 22.00
N ASP A 71 -28.89 -10.20 22.42
CA ASP A 71 -28.95 -9.69 23.80
C ASP A 71 -27.65 -9.10 24.37
N PHE A 72 -26.72 -8.72 23.50
CA PHE A 72 -25.48 -8.06 23.90
C PHE A 72 -25.72 -6.57 24.20
N GLN A 73 -25.36 -6.16 25.42
CA GLN A 73 -25.37 -4.77 25.86
C GLN A 73 -23.93 -4.28 26.00
N PHE A 74 -23.59 -3.22 25.27
CA PHE A 74 -22.25 -2.64 25.34
C PHE A 74 -22.10 -1.78 26.59
N ASP A 75 -21.01 -2.00 27.31
CA ASP A 75 -20.63 -1.21 28.47
C ASP A 75 -19.38 -0.36 28.12
N PRO A 76 -19.48 0.98 28.13
CA PRO A 76 -18.39 1.87 27.76
C PRO A 76 -17.37 2.10 28.89
N GLU A 77 -17.58 1.56 30.10
CA GLU A 77 -16.71 1.82 31.26
C GLU A 77 -15.26 1.34 31.03
N GLY A 78 -14.28 2.16 31.43
CA GLY A 78 -12.85 1.83 31.31
C GLY A 78 -12.26 1.91 29.90
N ILE A 79 -12.98 2.53 28.95
CA ILE A 79 -12.50 2.78 27.58
C ILE A 79 -12.12 4.26 27.43
N GLU A 80 -10.91 4.52 26.93
CA GLU A 80 -10.33 5.86 26.74
C GLU A 80 -10.85 6.55 25.46
N ILE A 81 -12.18 6.51 25.23
CA ILE A 81 -12.86 7.13 24.09
C ILE A 81 -14.10 7.86 24.61
N ASP A 82 -14.36 9.05 24.06
CA ASP A 82 -15.55 9.84 24.36
C ASP A 82 -16.85 9.02 24.20
N LYS A 83 -17.76 9.15 25.19
CA LYS A 83 -19.00 8.35 25.26
C LYS A 83 -19.95 8.63 24.09
N ASP A 84 -20.01 9.86 23.60
CA ASP A 84 -20.90 10.22 22.49
C ASP A 84 -20.41 9.58 21.20
N ILE A 85 -19.08 9.50 21.00
CA ILE A 85 -18.49 8.73 19.91
C ILE A 85 -18.89 7.26 20.06
N LEU A 86 -18.65 6.65 21.22
CA LEU A 86 -18.95 5.23 21.45
C LEU A 86 -20.42 4.88 21.17
N ASN A 87 -21.36 5.74 21.53
CA ASN A 87 -22.79 5.51 21.35
C ASN A 87 -23.25 5.55 19.89
N GLU A 88 -22.55 6.27 19.01
CA GLU A 88 -22.87 6.37 17.57
C GLU A 88 -22.12 5.36 16.70
N LEU A 89 -21.20 4.59 17.27
CA LEU A 89 -20.42 3.59 16.56
C LEU A 89 -21.22 2.32 16.22
N ASP A 90 -20.84 1.70 15.11
CA ASP A 90 -21.36 0.43 14.64
C ASP A 90 -21.20 -0.67 15.72
N PRO A 91 -22.17 -1.59 15.87
CA PRO A 91 -22.06 -2.73 16.78
C PRO A 91 -20.76 -3.53 16.63
N LEU A 92 -20.17 -3.57 15.43
CA LEU A 92 -18.84 -4.13 15.20
C LEU A 92 -17.80 -3.63 16.21
N TYR A 93 -17.76 -2.31 16.46
CA TYR A 93 -16.76 -1.72 17.36
C TYR A 93 -17.04 -2.01 18.83
N HIS A 94 -18.31 -2.14 19.21
CA HIS A 94 -18.69 -2.54 20.57
C HIS A 94 -18.22 -3.96 20.89
N LEU A 95 -18.38 -4.89 19.94
CA LEU A 95 -17.87 -6.27 20.05
C LEU A 95 -16.34 -6.28 20.25
N ILE A 96 -15.62 -5.46 19.48
CA ILE A 96 -14.15 -5.35 19.55
C ILE A 96 -13.72 -4.80 20.91
N LEU A 97 -14.28 -3.67 21.33
CA LEU A 97 -13.90 -2.99 22.56
C LEU A 97 -14.23 -3.84 23.79
N HIS A 98 -15.39 -4.49 23.80
CA HIS A 98 -15.78 -5.40 24.88
C HIS A 98 -14.82 -6.59 24.98
N THR A 99 -14.59 -7.28 23.86
CA THR A 99 -13.70 -8.46 23.82
C THR A 99 -12.25 -8.06 24.13
N GLY A 100 -11.83 -6.90 23.66
CA GLY A 100 -10.51 -6.33 23.92
C GLY A 100 -10.30 -6.06 25.39
N ARG A 101 -11.25 -5.36 26.03
CA ARG A 101 -11.26 -5.11 27.48
C ARG A 101 -11.16 -6.41 28.27
N ALA A 102 -12.00 -7.40 27.94
CA ALA A 102 -12.01 -8.68 28.63
C ALA A 102 -10.67 -9.44 28.47
N ALA A 103 -10.08 -9.45 27.28
CA ALA A 103 -8.79 -10.10 27.03
C ALA A 103 -7.64 -9.39 27.77
N ILE A 104 -7.68 -8.06 27.83
CA ILE A 104 -6.72 -7.24 28.58
C ILE A 104 -6.86 -7.51 30.08
N SER A 105 -8.08 -7.53 30.62
CA SER A 105 -8.35 -7.81 32.03
C SER A 105 -7.92 -9.22 32.46
N ASP A 106 -7.95 -10.19 31.55
CA ASP A 106 -7.44 -11.54 31.80
C ASP A 106 -5.88 -11.61 31.84
N CYS A 107 -5.19 -10.58 31.32
CA CYS A 107 -3.73 -10.45 31.36
C CYS A 107 -3.27 -9.54 32.52
N LYS A 108 -2.62 -10.11 33.53
CA LYS A 108 -2.26 -9.41 34.77
C LYS A 108 -1.31 -8.21 34.61
N THR A 109 -0.40 -8.24 33.64
CA THR A 109 0.76 -7.32 33.61
C THR A 109 0.80 -6.40 32.39
N LEU A 110 -0.26 -6.36 31.58
CA LEU A 110 -0.28 -5.56 30.34
C LEU A 110 -0.02 -4.06 30.57
N LEU A 111 -0.48 -3.52 31.70
CA LEU A 111 -0.39 -2.10 32.03
C LEU A 111 1.06 -1.57 32.12
N ASN A 112 2.06 -2.45 32.25
CA ASN A 112 3.46 -2.07 32.36
C ASN A 112 4.15 -1.83 31.00
N SER A 113 3.48 -2.09 29.86
CA SER A 113 4.09 -2.07 28.52
C SER A 113 3.21 -1.47 27.42
N LYS A 114 2.34 -0.49 27.75
CA LYS A 114 1.37 0.09 26.79
C LYS A 114 2.02 0.60 25.50
N GLU A 115 3.14 1.33 25.59
CA GLU A 115 3.86 1.90 24.43
C GLU A 115 4.44 0.85 23.47
N SER A 116 4.76 -0.35 23.97
CA SER A 116 5.29 -1.49 23.19
C SER A 116 4.25 -2.58 22.95
N THR A 117 2.96 -2.30 23.22
CA THR A 117 1.86 -3.22 22.96
C THR A 117 1.22 -2.90 21.61
N GLY A 118 1.27 -3.84 20.67
CA GLY A 118 0.70 -3.68 19.33
C GLY A 118 -0.64 -4.41 19.16
N VAL A 119 -1.38 -4.05 18.10
CA VAL A 119 -2.66 -4.66 17.73
C VAL A 119 -2.59 -5.17 16.28
N ALA A 120 -2.92 -6.45 16.09
CA ALA A 120 -3.12 -7.04 14.78
C ALA A 120 -4.48 -7.76 14.77
N LEU A 121 -5.49 -7.19 14.13
CA LEU A 121 -6.86 -7.71 14.19
C LEU A 121 -7.35 -8.21 12.83
N ALA A 122 -7.88 -9.42 12.77
CA ALA A 122 -8.62 -9.85 11.59
C ALA A 122 -9.99 -9.17 11.53
N ALA A 123 -10.27 -8.43 10.46
CA ALA A 123 -11.54 -7.77 10.20
C ALA A 123 -11.88 -7.91 8.72
N ILE A 124 -13.14 -8.20 8.41
CA ILE A 124 -13.56 -8.50 7.04
C ILE A 124 -13.84 -7.20 6.26
N ALA A 125 -13.38 -7.12 5.00
CA ALA A 125 -13.67 -6.01 4.11
C ALA A 125 -15.06 -6.15 3.45
N LEU A 126 -16.12 -6.17 4.25
CA LEU A 126 -17.52 -6.29 3.80
C LEU A 126 -18.41 -5.22 4.43
N PRO A 127 -19.56 -4.87 3.80
CA PRO A 127 -20.49 -3.89 4.34
C PRO A 127 -20.86 -4.14 5.80
N THR A 128 -20.86 -3.06 6.60
CA THR A 128 -21.41 -3.03 7.96
C THR A 128 -22.78 -2.35 7.94
N ASP A 129 -23.46 -2.35 9.08
CA ASP A 129 -24.76 -1.70 9.25
C ASP A 129 -24.63 -0.18 8.96
N SER A 130 -23.55 0.44 9.45
CA SER A 130 -23.25 1.86 9.29
C SER A 130 -22.79 2.23 7.88
N SER A 131 -21.92 1.43 7.24
CA SER A 131 -21.50 1.72 5.85
C SER A 131 -22.68 1.61 4.88
N SER A 132 -23.57 0.64 5.11
CA SER A 132 -24.78 0.44 4.31
C SER A 132 -25.80 1.55 4.56
N PHE A 133 -25.88 2.09 5.78
CA PHE A 133 -26.72 3.24 6.11
C PHE A 133 -26.34 4.48 5.29
N ILE A 134 -25.05 4.83 5.23
CA ILE A 134 -24.55 5.96 4.43
C ILE A 134 -25.01 5.87 2.97
N THR A 135 -24.90 4.69 2.36
CA THR A 135 -25.33 4.48 0.97
C THR A 135 -26.82 4.66 0.78
N ARG A 136 -27.64 4.15 1.70
CA ARG A 136 -29.09 4.29 1.60
C ARG A 136 -29.55 5.73 1.76
N GLU A 137 -28.92 6.49 2.64
CA GLU A 137 -29.23 7.91 2.80
C GLU A 137 -28.82 8.69 1.55
N ILE A 138 -27.59 8.53 1.05
CA ILE A 138 -27.11 9.29 -0.12
C ILE A 138 -27.88 8.91 -1.39
N PHE A 139 -27.96 7.62 -1.73
CA PHE A 139 -28.64 7.19 -2.94
C PHE A 139 -30.16 7.25 -2.79
N GLY A 140 -30.70 6.90 -1.62
CA GLY A 140 -32.14 7.00 -1.36
C GLY A 140 -32.65 8.43 -1.49
N SER A 141 -31.95 9.42 -0.92
CA SER A 141 -32.29 10.84 -1.08
C SER A 141 -32.15 11.30 -2.53
N SER A 142 -31.14 10.82 -3.28
CA SER A 142 -31.01 11.13 -4.71
C SER A 142 -32.20 10.59 -5.53
N PHE A 143 -32.64 9.35 -5.27
CA PHE A 143 -33.83 8.78 -5.91
C PHE A 143 -35.10 9.56 -5.55
N GLU A 144 -35.32 9.86 -4.27
CA GLU A 144 -36.50 10.60 -3.81
C GLU A 144 -36.58 11.99 -4.47
N GLU A 145 -35.46 12.70 -4.55
CA GLU A 145 -35.38 14.02 -5.18
C GLU A 145 -35.64 14.00 -6.67
N LYS A 146 -35.05 13.04 -7.40
CA LYS A 146 -35.30 12.88 -8.85
C LYS A 146 -36.76 12.53 -9.16
N LEU A 147 -37.42 11.78 -8.27
CA LEU A 147 -38.81 11.35 -8.45
C LEU A 147 -39.83 12.42 -8.04
N PHE A 148 -39.55 13.19 -6.98
CA PHE A 148 -40.54 14.06 -6.33
C PHE A 148 -40.10 15.53 -6.19
N GLY A 149 -38.92 15.91 -6.67
CA GLY A 149 -38.38 17.27 -6.64
C GLY A 149 -37.88 17.74 -5.27
N SER A 150 -37.96 16.90 -4.23
CA SER A 150 -37.42 17.17 -2.90
C SER A 150 -37.13 15.86 -2.17
N SER A 151 -36.16 15.88 -1.26
CA SER A 151 -35.86 14.76 -0.38
C SER A 151 -35.63 15.23 1.04
N THR A 152 -35.88 14.34 2.02
CA THR A 152 -35.44 14.60 3.39
C THR A 152 -33.93 14.36 3.47
N ASN A 153 -33.17 15.44 3.66
CA ASN A 153 -31.71 15.38 3.67
C ASN A 153 -31.19 15.31 5.11
N GLN A 154 -30.37 14.31 5.43
CA GLN A 154 -29.69 14.23 6.72
C GLN A 154 -28.21 14.61 6.55
N SER A 155 -27.77 15.67 7.22
CA SER A 155 -26.33 15.92 7.36
C SER A 155 -25.74 14.86 8.27
N PHE A 156 -24.75 14.11 7.79
CA PHE A 156 -24.01 13.17 8.62
C PHE A 156 -23.17 13.89 9.68
N THR A 157 -23.17 13.35 10.89
CA THR A 157 -22.23 13.74 11.94
C THR A 157 -20.83 13.18 11.63
N ARG A 158 -19.83 13.69 12.32
CA ARG A 158 -18.47 13.13 12.27
C ARG A 158 -18.44 11.70 12.80
N ASN A 159 -19.21 11.40 13.84
CA ASN A 159 -19.25 10.09 14.48
C ASN A 159 -19.90 9.04 13.57
N GLN A 160 -21.01 9.39 12.91
CA GLN A 160 -21.62 8.56 11.85
C GLN A 160 -20.64 8.27 10.71
N SER A 161 -19.84 9.27 10.32
CA SER A 161 -18.83 9.11 9.26
C SER A 161 -17.63 8.26 9.71
N LEU A 162 -17.24 8.32 10.99
CA LEU A 162 -16.25 7.39 11.56
C LEU A 162 -16.80 5.97 11.61
N SER A 163 -18.07 5.82 11.99
CA SER A 163 -18.74 4.53 12.12
C SER A 163 -18.75 3.72 10.82
N SER A 164 -18.79 4.39 9.67
CA SER A 164 -18.75 3.73 8.35
C SER A 164 -17.37 3.23 7.90
N LYS A 165 -16.28 3.46 8.66
CA LYS A 165 -14.92 2.97 8.34
C LYS A 165 -14.74 1.47 8.62
N VAL A 166 -15.16 0.63 7.66
CA VAL A 166 -15.19 -0.83 7.78
C VAL A 166 -13.83 -1.48 8.11
N THR A 167 -12.75 -1.07 7.44
CA THR A 167 -11.52 -1.87 7.37
C THR A 167 -10.45 -1.48 8.39
N SER A 168 -9.99 -0.23 8.43
CA SER A 168 -8.88 0.21 9.29
C SER A 168 -9.26 0.47 10.75
N LEU A 169 -10.39 1.15 10.96
CA LEU A 169 -10.82 1.60 12.29
C LEU A 169 -10.95 0.48 13.34
N PRO A 170 -11.37 -0.77 13.02
CA PRO A 170 -11.42 -1.87 13.99
C PRO A 170 -10.12 -2.09 14.78
N GLY A 171 -8.96 -1.97 14.12
CA GLY A 171 -7.66 -2.10 14.80
C GLY A 171 -7.28 -0.84 15.58
N ALA A 172 -7.47 0.34 14.97
CA ALA A 172 -7.12 1.62 15.56
C ALA A 172 -7.96 1.95 16.80
N ILE A 173 -9.26 1.62 16.80
CA ILE A 173 -10.14 1.88 17.93
C ILE A 173 -9.81 1.01 19.14
N LEU A 174 -9.39 -0.24 18.92
CA LEU A 174 -8.93 -1.10 19.99
C LEU A 174 -7.64 -0.56 20.62
N ALA A 175 -6.71 -0.06 19.79
CA ALA A 175 -5.49 0.56 20.29
C ALA A 175 -5.78 1.85 21.06
N ARG A 176 -6.61 2.75 20.51
CA ARG A 176 -6.98 4.02 21.16
C ARG A 176 -7.75 3.79 22.46
N GLY A 177 -8.72 2.87 22.47
CA GLY A 177 -9.56 2.58 23.63
C GLY A 177 -8.80 2.16 24.89
N PHE A 178 -7.56 1.67 24.75
CA PHE A 178 -6.73 1.22 25.88
C PHE A 178 -5.33 1.84 25.92
N GLY A 179 -5.06 2.83 25.08
CA GLY A 179 -3.78 3.56 25.02
C GLY A 179 -2.59 2.71 24.55
N LEU A 180 -2.77 1.86 23.54
CA LEU A 180 -1.73 0.94 23.03
C LEU A 180 -0.87 1.59 21.94
N GLY A 181 0.45 1.64 22.15
CA GLY A 181 1.39 2.43 21.32
C GLY A 181 2.26 1.66 20.32
N GLY A 182 2.13 0.33 20.27
CA GLY A 182 2.92 -0.55 19.40
C GLY A 182 2.56 -0.50 17.91
N GLY A 183 1.60 0.34 17.52
CA GLY A 183 1.01 0.35 16.18
C GLY A 183 -0.20 -0.57 16.08
N SER A 184 -1.13 -0.23 15.19
CA SER A 184 -2.36 -0.98 14.98
C SER A 184 -2.66 -1.16 13.50
N TYR A 185 -3.23 -2.29 13.13
CA TYR A 185 -3.73 -2.54 11.78
C TYR A 185 -4.72 -3.70 11.80
N THR A 186 -5.47 -3.80 10.71
CA THR A 186 -6.30 -4.95 10.42
C THR A 186 -5.80 -5.70 9.18
N LEU A 187 -6.28 -6.92 9.01
CA LEU A 187 -6.04 -7.70 7.81
C LEU A 187 -7.24 -8.56 7.43
N ASP A 188 -7.34 -8.87 6.15
CA ASP A 188 -8.30 -9.82 5.59
C ASP A 188 -7.56 -10.86 4.73
N ALA A 189 -7.57 -12.09 5.23
CA ALA A 189 -7.12 -13.32 4.62
C ALA A 189 -8.30 -14.32 4.56
N ALA A 190 -9.52 -13.80 4.33
CA ALA A 190 -10.78 -14.52 4.38
C ALA A 190 -10.92 -15.34 5.68
N CYS A 191 -11.29 -16.62 5.58
CA CYS A 191 -11.48 -17.49 6.73
C CYS A 191 -10.20 -17.77 7.53
N ALA A 192 -9.01 -17.50 6.97
CA ALA A 192 -7.72 -17.70 7.61
C ALA A 192 -7.21 -16.49 8.41
N SER A 193 -7.96 -15.38 8.41
CA SER A 193 -7.51 -14.09 8.95
C SER A 193 -7.02 -14.13 10.39
N SER A 194 -7.74 -14.78 11.31
CA SER A 194 -7.29 -14.79 12.71
C SER A 194 -5.94 -15.52 12.89
N ILE A 195 -5.66 -16.55 12.09
CA ILE A 195 -4.36 -17.25 12.11
C ILE A 195 -3.26 -16.34 11.54
N TYR A 196 -3.55 -15.59 10.47
CA TYR A 196 -2.62 -14.61 9.92
C TYR A 196 -2.30 -13.51 10.93
N ALA A 197 -3.32 -12.98 11.63
CA ALA A 197 -3.15 -11.95 12.66
C ALA A 197 -2.26 -12.44 13.81
N VAL A 198 -2.53 -13.65 14.33
CA VAL A 198 -1.70 -14.29 15.37
C VAL A 198 -0.29 -14.58 14.87
N LYS A 199 -0.12 -15.01 13.62
CA LYS A 199 1.21 -15.21 13.01
C LYS A 199 2.02 -13.92 13.03
N LEU A 200 1.46 -12.84 12.50
CA LEU A 200 2.19 -11.58 12.37
C LEU A 200 2.50 -11.00 13.74
N ALA A 201 1.59 -11.14 14.71
CA ALA A 201 1.86 -10.80 16.11
C ALA A 201 3.01 -11.61 16.72
N CYS A 202 3.06 -12.92 16.48
CA CYS A 202 4.18 -13.76 16.93
C CYS A 202 5.53 -13.30 16.34
N ASP A 203 5.53 -12.81 15.09
CA ASP A 203 6.75 -12.32 14.45
C ASP A 203 7.23 -10.99 15.05
N GLU A 204 6.32 -10.07 15.39
CA GLU A 204 6.68 -8.83 16.09
C GLU A 204 7.29 -9.12 17.47
N LEU A 205 6.72 -10.08 18.20
CA LEU A 205 7.23 -10.51 19.51
C LEU A 205 8.62 -11.16 19.38
N ARG A 206 8.81 -12.09 18.44
CA ARG A 206 10.11 -12.77 18.25
C ARG A 206 11.22 -11.83 17.81
N ALA A 207 10.87 -10.76 17.10
CA ALA A 207 11.82 -9.75 16.67
C ALA A 207 12.02 -8.62 17.70
N HIS A 208 11.43 -8.72 18.89
CA HIS A 208 11.47 -7.69 19.94
C HIS A 208 11.01 -6.30 19.47
N ARG A 209 10.14 -6.24 18.45
CA ARG A 209 9.51 -4.99 17.98
C ARG A 209 8.27 -4.62 18.79
N ALA A 210 7.68 -5.60 19.47
CA ALA A 210 6.65 -5.43 20.48
C ALA A 210 6.96 -6.33 21.68
N ASP A 211 6.49 -5.95 22.87
CA ASP A 211 6.60 -6.79 24.08
C ASP A 211 5.33 -7.58 24.36
N THR A 212 4.20 -7.02 23.94
CA THR A 212 2.89 -7.67 23.99
C THR A 212 2.15 -7.42 22.69
N MET A 213 1.37 -8.40 22.24
CA MET A 213 0.49 -8.24 21.09
C MET A 213 -0.93 -8.68 21.42
N LEU A 214 -1.91 -7.87 21.05
CA LEU A 214 -3.30 -8.29 20.93
C LEU A 214 -3.52 -8.80 19.51
N ALA A 215 -3.98 -10.04 19.39
CA ALA A 215 -4.23 -10.65 18.10
C ALA A 215 -5.43 -11.59 18.12
N GLY A 216 -6.19 -11.62 17.02
CA GLY A 216 -7.41 -12.40 16.95
C GLY A 216 -8.24 -12.00 15.74
N GLY A 217 -9.56 -12.08 15.87
CA GLY A 217 -10.46 -11.68 14.80
C GLY A 217 -11.87 -11.36 15.25
N VAL A 218 -12.52 -10.53 14.46
CA VAL A 218 -13.91 -10.12 14.61
C VAL A 218 -14.63 -10.30 13.28
N SER A 219 -15.89 -10.72 13.34
CA SER A 219 -16.81 -10.76 12.21
C SER A 219 -18.16 -10.22 12.67
N ARG A 220 -18.55 -9.05 12.16
CA ARG A 220 -19.90 -8.48 12.31
C ARG A 220 -20.28 -7.67 11.06
N PRO A 221 -20.17 -8.24 9.84
CA PRO A 221 -20.74 -7.58 8.66
C PRO A 221 -22.27 -7.56 8.75
N GLU A 222 -22.90 -6.80 7.87
CA GLU A 222 -24.35 -6.84 7.70
C GLU A 222 -24.79 -8.27 7.30
N CYS A 223 -25.80 -8.79 8.01
CA CYS A 223 -26.15 -10.21 7.97
C CYS A 223 -26.73 -10.63 6.62
N LEU A 224 -27.64 -9.84 6.05
CA LEU A 224 -28.28 -10.16 4.77
C LEU A 224 -27.26 -10.26 3.64
N TYR A 225 -26.27 -9.36 3.62
CA TYR A 225 -25.20 -9.37 2.61
C TYR A 225 -24.46 -10.70 2.58
N THR A 226 -24.06 -11.20 3.75
CA THR A 226 -23.35 -12.48 3.84
C THR A 226 -24.24 -13.67 3.49
N GLN A 227 -25.50 -13.69 3.93
CA GLN A 227 -26.47 -14.75 3.60
C GLN A 227 -26.72 -14.84 2.09
N VAL A 228 -27.00 -13.70 1.43
CA VAL A 228 -27.18 -13.65 -0.03
C VAL A 228 -25.87 -13.99 -0.75
N GLY A 229 -24.74 -13.40 -0.33
CA GLY A 229 -23.43 -13.67 -0.94
C GLY A 229 -23.07 -15.16 -0.92
N PHE A 230 -23.14 -15.83 0.24
CA PHE A 230 -22.84 -17.26 0.31
C PHE A 230 -23.86 -18.14 -0.42
N SER A 231 -25.11 -17.68 -0.57
CA SER A 231 -26.09 -18.34 -1.43
C SER A 231 -25.69 -18.24 -2.91
N GLN A 232 -25.22 -17.08 -3.37
CA GLN A 232 -24.74 -16.91 -4.74
C GLN A 232 -23.48 -17.74 -5.03
N LEU A 233 -22.63 -17.94 -4.03
CA LEU A 233 -21.43 -18.77 -4.16
C LEU A 233 -21.72 -20.28 -4.01
N LEU A 234 -22.97 -20.68 -3.81
CA LEU A 234 -23.38 -22.07 -3.52
C LEU A 234 -22.61 -22.67 -2.33
N ALA A 235 -22.29 -21.83 -1.35
CA ALA A 235 -21.56 -22.22 -0.15
C ALA A 235 -22.47 -22.27 1.09
N LEU A 236 -23.57 -21.52 1.11
CA LEU A 236 -24.53 -21.53 2.20
C LEU A 236 -25.30 -22.86 2.23
N SER A 237 -25.45 -23.45 3.42
CA SER A 237 -26.24 -24.66 3.66
C SER A 237 -27.74 -24.38 3.45
N PRO A 238 -28.41 -25.05 2.49
CA PRO A 238 -29.86 -24.96 2.33
C PRO A 238 -30.61 -25.52 3.53
N SER A 239 -30.12 -26.62 4.14
CA SER A 239 -30.71 -27.17 5.38
C SER A 239 -30.49 -26.26 6.60
N GLY A 240 -29.58 -25.29 6.50
CA GLY A 240 -29.15 -24.44 7.60
C GLY A 240 -28.40 -25.21 8.69
N ARG A 241 -27.76 -26.33 8.35
CA ARG A 241 -27.03 -27.17 9.29
C ARG A 241 -25.57 -27.29 8.86
N CYS A 242 -24.65 -26.84 9.71
CA CYS A 242 -23.23 -27.07 9.49
C CYS A 242 -22.86 -28.47 10.01
N ALA A 243 -22.57 -29.40 9.09
CA ALA A 243 -22.26 -30.81 9.40
C ALA A 243 -20.87 -31.24 8.88
N PRO A 244 -19.77 -30.74 9.47
CA PRO A 244 -18.43 -31.00 8.95
C PRO A 244 -18.10 -32.49 8.82
N PHE A 245 -17.60 -32.89 7.66
CA PHE A 245 -17.16 -34.26 7.30
C PHE A 245 -18.25 -35.34 7.23
N ASP A 246 -19.51 -35.00 7.52
CA ASP A 246 -20.64 -35.94 7.46
C ASP A 246 -21.15 -36.14 6.01
N GLU A 247 -21.81 -37.25 5.73
CA GLU A 247 -22.44 -37.45 4.41
C GLU A 247 -23.56 -36.44 4.09
N SER A 248 -24.17 -35.86 5.12
CA SER A 248 -25.25 -34.87 5.01
C SER A 248 -24.76 -33.42 4.91
N ALA A 249 -23.44 -33.20 4.85
CA ALA A 249 -22.86 -31.88 4.67
C ALA A 249 -23.33 -31.24 3.36
N ASP A 250 -23.98 -30.08 3.42
CA ASP A 250 -24.54 -29.39 2.25
C ASP A 250 -24.12 -27.91 2.16
N GLY A 251 -23.31 -27.42 3.09
CA GLY A 251 -22.81 -26.05 3.11
C GLY A 251 -22.43 -25.54 4.50
N LEU A 252 -22.11 -24.26 4.57
CA LEU A 252 -21.83 -23.54 5.82
C LEU A 252 -23.07 -22.81 6.33
N VAL A 253 -23.11 -22.56 7.64
CA VAL A 253 -24.04 -21.62 8.28
C VAL A 253 -23.24 -20.36 8.62
N VAL A 254 -23.75 -19.17 8.31
CA VAL A 254 -23.04 -17.92 8.62
C VAL A 254 -23.13 -17.62 10.12
N GLY A 255 -22.04 -17.13 10.70
CA GLY A 255 -22.06 -16.61 12.07
C GLY A 255 -21.26 -15.32 12.26
N GLU A 256 -21.45 -14.71 13.43
CA GLU A 256 -20.77 -13.48 13.85
C GLU A 256 -20.16 -13.62 15.25
N GLY A 257 -19.14 -12.82 15.55
CA GLY A 257 -18.47 -12.83 16.84
C GLY A 257 -17.03 -12.36 16.83
N ALA A 258 -16.44 -12.31 18.01
CA ALA A 258 -15.10 -11.79 18.22
C ALA A 258 -14.30 -12.71 19.17
N GLY A 259 -13.01 -12.85 18.91
CA GLY A 259 -12.06 -13.50 19.82
C GLY A 259 -10.70 -12.81 19.76
N ILE A 260 -10.14 -12.48 20.93
CA ILE A 260 -8.87 -11.77 21.06
C ILE A 260 -7.98 -12.52 22.05
N LEU A 261 -6.72 -12.73 21.66
CA LEU A 261 -5.65 -13.31 22.45
C LEU A 261 -4.63 -12.22 22.80
N VAL A 262 -4.10 -12.26 24.03
CA VAL A 262 -2.94 -11.48 24.46
C VAL A 262 -1.73 -12.40 24.43
N LEU A 263 -0.72 -12.01 23.65
CA LEU A 263 0.45 -12.83 23.33
C LEU A 263 1.73 -12.18 23.85
N LYS A 264 2.62 -12.99 24.44
CA LYS A 264 3.97 -12.58 24.87
C LYS A 264 5.00 -13.64 24.52
N ARG A 265 6.27 -13.24 24.46
CA ARG A 265 7.37 -14.22 24.50
C ARG A 265 7.26 -15.03 25.81
N LEU A 266 7.52 -16.33 25.74
CA LEU A 266 7.39 -17.22 26.91
C LEU A 266 8.27 -16.76 28.08
N GLU A 267 9.49 -16.32 27.80
CA GLU A 267 10.43 -15.83 28.82
C GLU A 267 9.89 -14.61 29.57
N ASP A 268 9.25 -13.68 28.86
CA ASP A 268 8.65 -12.48 29.46
C ASP A 268 7.42 -12.84 30.28
N ALA A 269 6.57 -13.73 29.75
CA ALA A 269 5.40 -14.23 30.49
C ALA A 269 5.81 -14.90 31.81
N ILE A 270 6.87 -15.72 31.81
CA ILE A 270 7.41 -16.35 33.03
C ILE A 270 7.98 -15.29 33.98
N LYS A 271 8.82 -14.37 33.46
CA LYS A 271 9.44 -13.29 34.23
C LYS A 271 8.40 -12.40 34.91
N GLN A 272 7.32 -12.10 34.21
CA GLN A 272 6.22 -11.25 34.66
C GLN A 272 5.17 -12.01 35.49
N LYS A 273 5.34 -13.34 35.66
CA LYS A 273 4.40 -14.22 36.38
C LYS A 273 2.99 -14.18 35.82
N ASP A 274 2.90 -14.06 34.49
CA ASP A 274 1.63 -14.14 33.78
C ASP A 274 1.05 -15.56 33.88
N ARG A 275 -0.29 -15.63 33.80
CA ARG A 275 -0.96 -16.91 33.56
C ARG A 275 -0.65 -17.35 32.13
N ILE A 276 -0.19 -18.58 31.94
CA ILE A 276 0.06 -19.12 30.60
C ILE A 276 -0.99 -20.20 30.32
N TYR A 277 -1.83 -19.97 29.31
CA TYR A 277 -2.88 -20.91 28.92
C TYR A 277 -2.37 -22.01 27.97
N GLY A 278 -1.39 -21.70 27.14
CA GLY A 278 -0.81 -22.60 26.16
C GLY A 278 0.30 -21.92 25.36
N LEU A 279 1.04 -22.71 24.60
CA LEU A 279 2.17 -22.24 23.80
C LEU A 279 1.88 -22.37 22.32
N ILE A 280 2.12 -21.30 21.56
CA ILE A 280 2.17 -21.32 20.10
C ILE A 280 3.59 -21.75 19.70
N LYS A 281 3.69 -22.89 19.03
CA LYS A 281 4.98 -23.47 18.62
C LYS A 281 5.37 -23.04 17.20
N GLY A 282 4.45 -23.21 16.25
CA GLY A 282 4.75 -22.97 14.83
C GLY A 282 3.51 -22.56 14.05
N ILE A 283 3.69 -21.71 13.04
CA ILE A 283 2.63 -21.26 12.17
C ILE A 283 3.14 -21.27 10.73
N GLY A 284 2.35 -21.83 9.82
CA GLY A 284 2.68 -21.89 8.41
C GLY A 284 1.58 -21.27 7.57
N LEU A 285 1.99 -20.42 6.62
CA LEU A 285 1.12 -19.69 5.71
C LEU A 285 1.49 -19.99 4.25
N SER A 286 0.48 -20.05 3.38
CA SER A 286 0.67 -20.17 1.92
C SER A 286 -0.59 -19.76 1.16
N ASN A 287 -0.46 -19.65 -0.16
CA ASN A 287 -1.57 -19.49 -1.09
C ASN A 287 -1.61 -20.64 -2.11
N ASP A 288 -2.80 -20.89 -2.66
CA ASP A 288 -2.99 -21.76 -3.81
C ASP A 288 -2.51 -21.04 -5.09
N MET A 289 -1.85 -21.76 -6.00
CA MET A 289 -1.24 -21.17 -7.21
C MET A 289 -2.10 -21.32 -8.47
N ARG A 290 -3.05 -22.26 -8.47
CA ARG A 290 -3.87 -22.62 -9.64
C ARG A 290 -5.35 -22.79 -9.26
N GLY A 291 -6.18 -23.10 -10.26
CA GLY A 291 -7.62 -23.34 -10.09
C GLY A 291 -8.46 -22.06 -9.97
N ASN A 292 -9.77 -22.22 -9.78
CA ASN A 292 -10.71 -21.12 -9.56
C ASN A 292 -10.59 -20.56 -8.13
N LEU A 293 -10.91 -19.29 -7.90
CA LEU A 293 -10.83 -18.60 -6.60
C LEU A 293 -11.69 -19.24 -5.50
N LEU A 294 -12.76 -19.94 -5.84
CA LEU A 294 -13.64 -20.60 -4.86
C LEU A 294 -13.20 -22.02 -4.46
N ALA A 295 -12.44 -22.70 -5.34
CA ALA A 295 -12.07 -24.09 -5.12
C ALA A 295 -10.73 -24.16 -4.35
N PRO A 296 -10.67 -24.88 -3.22
CA PRO A 296 -9.42 -25.09 -2.49
C PRO A 296 -8.49 -26.07 -3.21
N ASP A 297 -7.17 -25.89 -3.04
CA ASP A 297 -6.15 -26.82 -3.54
C ASP A 297 -5.39 -27.48 -2.38
N SER A 298 -5.38 -28.82 -2.37
CA SER A 298 -4.66 -29.61 -1.37
C SER A 298 -3.16 -29.29 -1.34
N LYS A 299 -2.54 -28.96 -2.48
CA LYS A 299 -1.12 -28.62 -2.53
C LYS A 299 -0.80 -27.35 -1.73
N GLY A 300 -1.69 -26.36 -1.72
CA GLY A 300 -1.53 -25.15 -0.92
C GLY A 300 -1.70 -25.45 0.56
N GLN A 301 -2.77 -26.16 0.96
CA GLN A 301 -2.99 -26.57 2.34
C GLN A 301 -1.80 -27.35 2.92
N VAL A 302 -1.29 -28.33 2.19
CA VAL A 302 -0.10 -29.12 2.60
C VAL A 302 1.15 -28.24 2.72
N ARG A 303 1.31 -27.20 1.90
CA ARG A 303 2.43 -26.26 1.99
C ARG A 303 2.39 -25.45 3.27
N ALA A 304 1.23 -24.90 3.64
CA ALA A 304 1.04 -24.21 4.92
C ALA A 304 1.36 -25.14 6.08
N MET A 305 0.78 -26.36 6.09
CA MET A 305 1.04 -27.34 7.15
C MET A 305 2.53 -27.68 7.26
N ARG A 306 3.18 -28.06 6.15
CA ARG A 306 4.63 -28.40 6.15
C ARG A 306 5.50 -27.26 6.66
N LYS A 307 5.19 -26.01 6.32
CA LYS A 307 5.91 -24.83 6.86
C LYS A 307 5.79 -24.75 8.39
N ALA A 308 4.59 -24.98 8.94
CA ALA A 308 4.36 -24.97 10.39
C ALA A 308 5.20 -26.04 11.10
N TYR A 309 5.14 -27.31 10.64
CA TYR A 309 5.92 -28.40 11.23
C TYR A 309 7.43 -28.20 11.08
N LYS A 310 7.89 -27.77 9.89
CA LYS A 310 9.32 -27.49 9.66
C LYS A 310 9.86 -26.40 10.59
N SER A 311 9.04 -25.43 10.99
CA SER A 311 9.46 -24.36 11.91
C SER A 311 9.69 -24.81 13.36
N THR A 312 9.23 -25.99 13.75
CA THR A 312 9.26 -26.49 15.13
C THR A 312 10.04 -27.79 15.31
N GLY A 313 10.27 -28.54 14.22
CA GLY A 313 10.81 -29.90 14.28
C GLY A 313 9.79 -30.96 14.70
N LEU A 314 8.54 -30.58 15.00
CA LEU A 314 7.45 -31.52 15.28
C LEU A 314 7.10 -32.33 14.03
N LYS A 315 6.62 -33.57 14.25
CA LYS A 315 6.08 -34.42 13.20
C LYS A 315 4.54 -34.36 13.21
N PRO A 316 3.87 -34.57 12.07
CA PRO A 316 2.40 -34.64 12.04
C PRO A 316 1.84 -35.66 13.03
N CYS A 317 2.49 -36.81 13.16
CA CYS A 317 2.08 -37.83 14.10
C CYS A 317 2.19 -37.41 15.58
N ASP A 318 2.80 -36.27 15.94
CA ASP A 318 2.86 -35.74 17.31
C ASP A 318 1.59 -35.00 17.75
N ILE A 319 0.64 -34.72 16.84
CA ILE A 319 -0.58 -33.95 17.13
C ILE A 319 -1.74 -34.84 17.53
N ASP A 320 -2.39 -34.54 18.66
CA ASP A 320 -3.52 -35.29 19.22
C ASP A 320 -4.87 -34.82 18.69
N LEU A 321 -5.00 -33.51 18.51
CA LEU A 321 -6.24 -32.83 18.14
C LEU A 321 -5.98 -31.88 16.99
N ILE A 322 -6.83 -31.92 15.96
CA ILE A 322 -6.86 -30.90 14.92
C ILE A 322 -8.23 -30.25 14.94
N GLU A 323 -8.26 -28.98 15.31
CA GLU A 323 -9.38 -28.11 15.04
C GLU A 323 -9.30 -27.70 13.56
N CYS A 324 -10.08 -28.39 12.74
CA CYS A 324 -10.07 -28.25 11.30
C CYS A 324 -10.74 -26.96 10.84
N HIS A 325 -10.54 -26.61 9.57
CA HIS A 325 -11.35 -25.60 8.92
C HIS A 325 -12.81 -26.05 8.87
N GLY A 326 -13.09 -27.29 8.43
CA GLY A 326 -14.36 -28.03 8.58
C GLY A 326 -15.59 -27.14 8.52
N ALA A 327 -15.89 -26.60 7.34
CA ALA A 327 -16.99 -25.65 7.15
C ALA A 327 -18.32 -26.33 6.83
N GLY A 328 -18.34 -27.65 6.61
CA GLY A 328 -19.53 -28.37 6.15
C GLY A 328 -19.76 -28.24 4.65
N THR A 329 -18.82 -27.66 3.89
CA THR A 329 -18.90 -27.62 2.43
C THR A 329 -18.32 -28.91 1.84
N PRO A 330 -19.04 -29.65 0.98
CA PRO A 330 -18.58 -30.96 0.51
C PRO A 330 -17.18 -30.96 -0.12
N VAL A 331 -16.90 -29.99 -0.99
CA VAL A 331 -15.61 -29.87 -1.68
C VAL A 331 -14.50 -29.44 -0.73
N GLY A 332 -14.79 -28.52 0.20
CA GLY A 332 -13.84 -28.02 1.18
C GLY A 332 -13.40 -29.11 2.15
N ASP A 333 -14.37 -29.78 2.78
CA ASP A 333 -14.14 -30.84 3.77
C ASP A 333 -13.39 -32.02 3.15
N LEU A 334 -13.76 -32.44 1.93
CA LEU A 334 -13.06 -33.49 1.18
C LEU A 334 -11.59 -33.11 0.90
N THR A 335 -11.35 -31.86 0.51
CA THR A 335 -10.00 -31.37 0.20
C THR A 335 -9.13 -31.30 1.46
N GLU A 336 -9.69 -30.82 2.58
CA GLU A 336 -9.00 -30.78 3.87
C GLU A 336 -8.59 -32.19 4.33
N LEU A 337 -9.51 -33.18 4.27
CA LEU A 337 -9.20 -34.56 4.64
C LEU A 337 -8.10 -35.18 3.75
N ARG A 338 -8.11 -34.89 2.44
CA ARG A 338 -7.04 -35.32 1.52
C ARG A 338 -5.69 -34.71 1.89
N SER A 339 -5.68 -33.42 2.23
CA SER A 339 -4.48 -32.69 2.64
C SER A 339 -3.90 -33.24 3.94
N LEU A 340 -4.74 -33.49 4.95
CA LEU A 340 -4.34 -34.10 6.20
C LEU A 340 -3.74 -35.49 5.97
N ARG A 341 -4.39 -36.34 5.18
CA ARG A 341 -3.88 -37.67 4.83
C ARG A 341 -2.53 -37.59 4.08
N SER A 342 -2.40 -36.64 3.15
CA SER A 342 -1.16 -36.40 2.40
C SER A 342 -0.01 -35.93 3.30
N LEU A 343 -0.30 -35.11 4.31
CA LEU A 343 0.70 -34.65 5.27
C LEU A 343 1.18 -35.79 6.19
N TRP A 344 0.28 -36.62 6.69
CA TRP A 344 0.61 -37.72 7.61
C TRP A 344 1.36 -38.89 6.94
N GLY A 345 1.20 -39.07 5.63
CA GLY A 345 1.87 -40.13 4.86
C GLY A 345 1.55 -41.55 5.35
N GLU A 346 2.48 -42.50 5.09
CA GLU A 346 2.37 -43.88 5.58
C GLU A 346 2.79 -44.05 7.06
N SER A 347 3.35 -43.02 7.69
CA SER A 347 3.87 -43.06 9.07
C SER A 347 2.79 -43.09 10.16
N GLY A 348 1.50 -42.93 9.81
CA GLY A 348 0.36 -42.85 10.75
C GLY A 348 -0.44 -44.14 10.91
N ARG A 349 0.18 -45.33 10.86
CA ARG A 349 -0.55 -46.62 10.77
C ARG A 349 -1.39 -47.03 11.99
N SER A 350 -1.32 -46.35 13.13
CA SER A 350 -2.31 -46.56 14.20
C SER A 350 -3.62 -45.88 13.84
N LYS A 351 -4.64 -46.69 13.48
CA LYS A 351 -5.99 -46.20 13.16
C LYS A 351 -6.51 -45.30 14.28
N GLN A 352 -7.16 -44.20 13.90
CA GLN A 352 -7.87 -43.27 14.81
C GLN A 352 -7.02 -42.64 15.93
N GLN A 353 -5.71 -42.44 15.72
CA GLN A 353 -4.81 -41.83 16.71
C GLN A 353 -5.10 -40.34 16.97
N CYS A 354 -5.55 -39.58 15.97
CA CYS A 354 -5.75 -38.13 16.06
C CYS A 354 -7.24 -37.78 16.00
N SER A 355 -7.73 -37.06 16.99
CA SER A 355 -9.08 -36.51 16.96
C SER A 355 -9.14 -35.28 16.05
N ILE A 356 -10.20 -35.16 15.27
CA ILE A 356 -10.49 -33.98 14.45
C ILE A 356 -11.86 -33.43 14.80
N GLY A 357 -12.04 -32.13 14.63
CA GLY A 357 -13.30 -31.45 14.92
C GLY A 357 -13.39 -30.05 14.32
N SER A 358 -14.56 -29.43 14.45
CA SER A 358 -14.79 -28.05 14.04
C SER A 358 -15.84 -27.38 14.92
N ILE A 359 -15.51 -26.23 15.48
CA ILE A 359 -16.42 -25.38 16.27
C ILE A 359 -17.54 -24.78 15.41
N LYS A 360 -17.37 -24.75 14.08
CA LYS A 360 -18.37 -24.19 13.16
C LYS A 360 -19.68 -24.95 13.17
N SER A 361 -19.67 -26.23 13.58
CA SER A 361 -20.89 -27.00 13.75
C SER A 361 -21.78 -26.48 14.89
N MET A 362 -21.26 -25.64 15.80
CA MET A 362 -21.98 -25.12 16.97
C MET A 362 -22.37 -23.64 16.79
N ILE A 363 -21.44 -22.83 16.27
CA ILE A 363 -21.58 -21.37 16.19
C ILE A 363 -21.59 -20.83 14.75
N GLY A 364 -21.67 -21.72 13.77
CA GLY A 364 -21.53 -21.34 12.36
C GLY A 364 -20.12 -20.85 12.01
N HIS A 365 -19.98 -20.34 10.79
CA HIS A 365 -18.74 -19.81 10.27
C HIS A 365 -18.63 -18.31 10.55
N LEU A 366 -17.86 -17.95 11.57
CA LEU A 366 -17.57 -16.56 11.98
C LEU A 366 -16.61 -15.80 11.05
N LEU A 367 -16.58 -16.13 9.76
CA LEU A 367 -15.70 -15.50 8.75
C LEU A 367 -14.27 -15.25 9.25
N THR A 368 -13.88 -13.99 9.44
CA THR A 368 -12.56 -13.53 9.94
C THR A 368 -12.32 -13.79 11.43
N GLY A 369 -13.37 -14.00 12.23
CA GLY A 369 -13.32 -14.43 13.64
C GLY A 369 -13.30 -15.95 13.85
N ALA A 370 -13.51 -16.75 12.79
CA ALA A 370 -13.62 -18.21 12.91
C ALA A 370 -12.34 -18.88 13.42
N GLY A 371 -11.17 -18.39 13.00
CA GLY A 371 -9.89 -18.90 13.49
C GLY A 371 -9.69 -18.63 14.98
N ALA A 372 -10.11 -17.45 15.46
CA ALA A 372 -10.01 -17.08 16.88
C ALA A 372 -10.88 -17.99 17.76
N ALA A 373 -12.11 -18.28 17.36
CA ALA A 373 -12.99 -19.23 18.06
C ALA A 373 -12.37 -20.63 18.15
N GLY A 374 -11.80 -21.14 17.04
CA GLY A 374 -11.12 -22.44 17.00
C GLY A 374 -9.86 -22.50 17.89
N MET A 375 -9.06 -21.42 17.89
CA MET A 375 -7.90 -21.30 18.78
C MET A 375 -8.32 -21.27 20.24
N ILE A 376 -9.33 -20.48 20.61
CA ILE A 376 -9.83 -20.37 21.98
C ILE A 376 -10.40 -21.72 22.47
N LYS A 377 -11.21 -22.41 21.65
CA LYS A 377 -11.67 -23.78 21.95
C LYS A 377 -10.49 -24.72 22.23
N THR A 378 -9.45 -24.65 21.41
CA THR A 378 -8.25 -25.49 21.56
C THR A 378 -7.49 -25.17 22.84
N ILE A 379 -7.36 -23.90 23.19
CA ILE A 379 -6.69 -23.45 24.41
C ILE A 379 -7.50 -23.85 25.66
N LEU A 380 -8.83 -23.72 25.62
CA LEU A 380 -9.73 -24.20 26.67
C LEU A 380 -9.64 -25.73 26.82
N ALA A 381 -9.50 -26.47 25.72
CA ALA A 381 -9.29 -27.91 25.75
C ALA A 381 -8.00 -28.31 26.50
N PHE A 382 -6.90 -27.53 26.40
CA PHE A 382 -5.73 -27.73 27.26
C PHE A 382 -6.02 -27.42 28.73
N LYS A 383 -6.67 -26.28 29.01
CA LYS A 383 -7.04 -25.86 30.38
C LYS A 383 -7.86 -26.93 31.10
N HIS A 384 -8.83 -27.52 30.42
CA HIS A 384 -9.75 -28.52 30.97
C HIS A 384 -9.30 -29.96 30.77
N LYS A 385 -8.24 -30.20 29.98
CA LYS A 385 -7.72 -31.54 29.63
C LYS A 385 -8.79 -32.43 29.01
N THR A 386 -9.58 -31.88 28.10
CA THR A 386 -10.75 -32.54 27.49
C THR A 386 -10.66 -32.42 25.98
N LEU A 387 -10.91 -33.52 25.25
CA LEU A 387 -11.15 -33.50 23.81
C LEU A 387 -12.58 -33.00 23.56
N PRO A 388 -12.77 -31.80 22.99
CA PRO A 388 -14.09 -31.21 22.82
C PRO A 388 -14.86 -31.88 21.67
N PRO A 389 -16.19 -32.06 21.79
CA PRO A 389 -17.00 -32.64 20.72
C PRO A 389 -17.16 -31.67 19.54
N SER A 390 -17.54 -32.24 18.40
CA SER A 390 -18.11 -31.55 17.24
C SER A 390 -19.52 -32.08 17.00
N LEU A 391 -20.41 -31.22 16.52
CA LEU A 391 -21.80 -31.58 16.26
C LEU A 391 -21.96 -32.16 14.87
N ASN A 392 -23.15 -32.72 14.66
CA ASN A 392 -23.70 -33.00 13.35
C ASN A 392 -22.99 -34.08 12.50
N PHE A 393 -22.07 -34.84 13.10
CA PHE A 393 -21.42 -35.99 12.48
C PHE A 393 -22.00 -37.32 12.97
N ASN A 394 -22.43 -38.16 12.03
CA ASN A 394 -22.88 -39.53 12.24
C ASN A 394 -21.97 -40.52 11.47
N LYS A 395 -21.80 -40.32 10.15
CA LYS A 395 -20.91 -41.16 9.33
C LYS A 395 -20.37 -40.38 8.13
N PRO A 396 -19.14 -40.70 7.66
CA PRO A 396 -18.58 -40.03 6.50
C PRO A 396 -19.16 -40.58 5.17
N PRO A 397 -19.02 -39.85 4.05
CA PRO A 397 -19.34 -40.36 2.71
C PRO A 397 -18.59 -41.66 2.36
N GLU A 398 -19.18 -42.52 1.51
CA GLU A 398 -18.64 -43.86 1.17
C GLU A 398 -17.18 -43.87 0.66
N ASN A 399 -16.76 -42.81 -0.04
CA ASN A 399 -15.40 -42.67 -0.59
C ASN A 399 -14.55 -41.65 0.17
N SER A 400 -14.92 -41.34 1.42
CA SER A 400 -14.24 -40.33 2.21
C SER A 400 -12.79 -40.73 2.53
N PRO A 401 -11.81 -39.80 2.44
CA PRO A 401 -10.45 -40.04 2.88
C PRO A 401 -10.33 -40.30 4.38
N LEU A 402 -11.39 -40.07 5.16
CA LEU A 402 -11.47 -40.37 6.59
C LEU A 402 -11.50 -41.88 6.85
N LEU A 403 -12.08 -42.68 5.94
CA LEU A 403 -12.14 -44.13 6.07
C LEU A 403 -10.73 -44.73 6.03
N ASN A 404 -10.42 -45.60 7.01
CA ASN A 404 -9.10 -46.20 7.20
C ASN A 404 -7.94 -45.18 7.36
N SER A 405 -8.24 -43.99 7.88
CA SER A 405 -7.26 -42.95 8.17
C SER A 405 -6.82 -42.95 9.65
N PRO A 406 -5.75 -42.23 10.03
CA PRO A 406 -5.39 -42.01 11.44
C PRO A 406 -6.35 -41.06 12.16
N PHE A 407 -7.34 -40.48 11.48
CA PHE A 407 -8.22 -39.46 12.03
C PHE A 407 -9.57 -40.05 12.45
N ARG A 408 -10.14 -39.53 13.55
CA ARG A 408 -11.53 -39.77 13.96
C ARG A 408 -12.21 -38.44 14.30
N VAL A 409 -13.48 -38.28 13.93
CA VAL A 409 -14.25 -37.10 14.35
C VAL A 409 -14.63 -37.24 15.82
N GLN A 410 -14.30 -36.24 16.64
CA GLN A 410 -14.62 -36.24 18.06
C GLN A 410 -16.10 -35.89 18.26
N THR A 411 -16.96 -36.86 18.59
CA THR A 411 -18.41 -36.63 18.73
C THR A 411 -18.89 -36.51 20.17
N SER A 412 -18.06 -36.85 21.17
CA SER A 412 -18.35 -36.72 22.60
C SER A 412 -17.21 -36.03 23.33
N ALA A 413 -17.52 -35.33 24.44
CA ALA A 413 -16.50 -34.83 25.34
C ALA A 413 -15.78 -36.02 26.01
N GLU A 414 -14.46 -36.09 25.89
CA GLU A 414 -13.64 -37.18 26.45
C GLU A 414 -12.43 -36.62 27.18
N GLU A 415 -11.94 -37.33 28.20
CA GLU A 415 -10.67 -36.98 28.83
C GLU A 415 -9.53 -37.01 27.79
N TRP A 416 -8.83 -35.89 27.63
CA TRP A 416 -7.64 -35.82 26.79
C TRP A 416 -6.48 -36.42 27.55
N LYS A 417 -6.24 -37.72 27.41
CA LYS A 417 -5.10 -38.38 28.05
C LYS A 417 -3.80 -38.01 27.34
N LYS A 418 -2.72 -37.83 28.10
CA LYS A 418 -1.38 -37.70 27.52
C LYS A 418 -0.99 -39.03 26.88
N ARG A 419 -0.29 -38.99 25.75
CA ARG A 419 0.26 -40.22 25.13
C ARG A 419 1.36 -40.85 25.97
N ASN A 420 2.16 -40.01 26.63
CA ASN A 420 3.21 -40.38 27.55
C ASN A 420 3.28 -39.30 28.64
N ALA A 421 3.66 -39.66 29.87
CA ALA A 421 3.79 -38.74 31.00
C ALA A 421 4.69 -37.53 30.67
N ASP A 422 5.73 -37.76 29.87
CA ASP A 422 6.76 -36.77 29.51
C ASP A 422 6.42 -35.93 28.27
N LEU A 423 5.37 -36.29 27.52
CA LEU A 423 4.97 -35.56 26.32
C LEU A 423 3.79 -34.62 26.62
N PRO A 424 3.89 -33.33 26.24
CA PRO A 424 2.77 -32.42 26.36
C PRO A 424 1.67 -32.77 25.36
N ARG A 425 0.42 -32.43 25.67
CA ARG A 425 -0.66 -32.49 24.68
C ARG A 425 -0.39 -31.49 23.58
N ARG A 426 -0.70 -31.87 22.34
CA ARG A 426 -0.44 -31.02 21.16
C ARG A 426 -1.65 -30.96 20.26
N ALA A 427 -1.91 -29.76 19.76
CA ALA A 427 -3.03 -29.49 18.88
C ALA A 427 -2.58 -28.74 17.64
N ALA A 428 -3.38 -28.81 16.59
CA ALA A 428 -3.30 -27.92 15.46
C ALA A 428 -4.63 -27.22 15.21
N VAL A 429 -4.57 -26.00 14.68
CA VAL A 429 -5.73 -25.26 14.19
C VAL A 429 -5.50 -24.92 12.72
N SER A 430 -6.43 -25.32 11.85
CA SER A 430 -6.38 -25.08 10.41
C SER A 430 -7.46 -24.07 10.01
N ALA A 431 -7.11 -23.17 9.10
CA ALA A 431 -8.09 -22.32 8.44
C ALA A 431 -7.70 -22.12 6.97
N PHE A 432 -8.64 -22.40 6.07
CA PHE A 432 -8.47 -22.32 4.63
C PHE A 432 -9.53 -21.38 4.07
N GLY A 433 -9.10 -20.19 3.65
CA GLY A 433 -9.97 -19.12 3.17
C GLY A 433 -10.18 -19.14 1.66
N PHE A 434 -11.23 -18.47 1.20
CA PHE A 434 -11.47 -18.17 -0.20
C PHE A 434 -10.25 -17.52 -0.87
N GLY A 435 -10.09 -17.74 -2.17
CA GLY A 435 -8.91 -17.35 -2.90
C GLY A 435 -7.72 -18.32 -2.72
N GLY A 436 -7.87 -19.35 -1.88
CA GLY A 436 -6.83 -20.34 -1.61
C GLY A 436 -5.84 -19.88 -0.54
N ILE A 437 -6.29 -19.06 0.42
CA ILE A 437 -5.43 -18.51 1.47
C ILE A 437 -5.38 -19.49 2.64
N ASN A 438 -4.21 -20.06 2.91
CA ASN A 438 -4.07 -21.17 3.84
C ASN A 438 -3.27 -20.78 5.09
N GLY A 439 -3.77 -21.16 6.27
CA GLY A 439 -3.09 -21.04 7.55
C GLY A 439 -3.18 -22.32 8.38
N HIS A 440 -2.07 -22.69 9.04
CA HIS A 440 -2.01 -23.81 9.97
C HIS A 440 -1.13 -23.45 11.17
N LEU A 441 -1.68 -23.61 12.37
CA LEU A 441 -1.03 -23.23 13.62
C LEU A 441 -0.89 -24.44 14.54
N LEU A 442 0.25 -24.58 15.21
CA LEU A 442 0.57 -25.65 16.15
C LEU A 442 0.61 -25.11 17.58
N PHE A 443 -0.14 -25.73 18.48
CA PHE A 443 -0.14 -25.46 19.91
C PHE A 443 0.45 -26.61 20.73
N GLU A 444 0.96 -26.27 21.92
CA GLU A 444 1.43 -27.20 22.93
C GLU A 444 0.91 -26.80 24.32
N GLU A 445 0.52 -27.79 25.12
CA GLU A 445 0.13 -27.61 26.52
C GLU A 445 1.27 -27.02 27.35
N TRP A 446 0.99 -25.98 28.14
CA TRP A 446 1.94 -25.47 29.13
C TRP A 446 1.93 -26.34 30.39
N ASN A 447 3.11 -26.79 30.83
CA ASN A 447 3.29 -27.51 32.09
C ASN A 447 4.21 -26.68 33.01
N SER A 448 3.73 -26.36 34.21
CA SER A 448 4.46 -25.54 35.19
C SER A 448 5.65 -26.25 35.86
N LYS A 449 5.80 -27.57 35.68
CA LYS A 449 7.00 -28.28 36.14
C LYS A 449 8.20 -27.85 35.28
N PRO A 450 9.33 -27.43 35.86
CA PRO A 450 10.45 -26.89 35.12
C PRO A 450 11.01 -27.94 34.17
N HIS A 451 10.82 -27.74 32.86
CA HIS A 451 11.63 -28.44 31.87
C HIS A 451 13.02 -27.79 31.86
N ASN A 452 14.02 -28.51 32.39
CA ASN A 452 15.45 -28.17 32.37
C ASN A 452 16.05 -27.90 30.97
N HIS A 453 15.27 -27.96 29.90
CA HIS A 453 15.72 -27.74 28.53
C HIS A 453 15.69 -26.27 28.06
N TYR A 454 15.09 -25.35 28.81
CA TYR A 454 15.06 -23.93 28.46
C TYR A 454 15.93 -23.04 29.37
N THR A 455 16.67 -23.64 30.31
CA THR A 455 17.54 -22.96 31.26
C THR A 455 18.98 -23.45 31.13
N THR A 456 19.72 -23.03 30.10
CA THR A 456 21.19 -23.10 30.08
C THR A 456 21.78 -21.90 29.33
N SER A 457 21.56 -20.69 29.87
CA SER A 457 22.40 -19.50 29.65
C SER A 457 22.00 -18.28 30.49
N ALA A 458 21.27 -18.44 31.60
CA ALA A 458 20.70 -17.32 32.38
C ALA A 458 21.47 -16.93 33.66
N ASN A 459 22.74 -17.31 33.80
CA ASN A 459 23.60 -16.85 34.90
C ASN A 459 24.67 -15.88 34.40
N GLN A 460 24.22 -14.70 33.96
CA GLN A 460 24.94 -13.44 34.05
C GLN A 460 23.87 -12.35 33.97
N ALA A 461 23.51 -11.78 35.12
CA ALA A 461 22.57 -10.67 35.18
C ALA A 461 23.25 -9.39 34.67
N PRO A 462 22.68 -8.67 33.68
CA PRO A 462 23.02 -7.28 33.48
C PRO A 462 22.04 -6.42 34.28
N THR A 463 22.60 -5.62 35.18
CA THR A 463 21.99 -4.44 35.81
C THR A 463 21.33 -3.55 34.74
N PRO A 464 20.18 -2.89 35.02
CA PRO A 464 19.55 -2.01 34.04
C PRO A 464 20.42 -0.76 33.85
N SER A 465 21.26 -0.79 32.82
CA SER A 465 21.90 0.39 32.27
C SER A 465 21.53 0.50 30.80
N MET A 466 20.95 1.65 30.42
CA MET A 466 20.85 2.06 29.03
C MET A 466 22.26 2.29 28.49
N GLN A 467 22.97 1.24 28.09
CA GLN A 467 24.21 1.36 27.33
C GLN A 467 24.27 0.34 26.20
N LYS A 468 24.46 0.93 25.01
CA LYS A 468 24.77 0.36 23.68
C LYS A 468 25.38 -1.06 23.72
N HIS A 469 24.56 -2.07 23.41
CA HIS A 469 25.07 -3.27 22.76
C HIS A 469 25.01 -3.08 21.25
N SER A 470 26.09 -2.53 20.71
CA SER A 470 26.46 -2.66 19.31
C SER A 470 27.04 -4.07 19.09
N THR A 471 26.17 -5.05 18.96
CA THR A 471 26.48 -6.27 18.21
C THR A 471 25.67 -6.16 16.94
N GLN A 472 26.34 -5.99 15.79
CA GLN A 472 25.68 -6.15 14.49
C GLN A 472 24.93 -7.48 14.53
N SER A 473 23.60 -7.45 14.58
CA SER A 473 22.83 -8.66 14.43
C SER A 473 23.02 -9.12 12.99
N GLU A 474 23.35 -10.40 12.80
CA GLU A 474 23.35 -11.06 11.49
C GLU A 474 21.96 -11.03 10.81
N ASP A 475 20.94 -10.45 11.46
CA ASP A 475 19.54 -10.43 11.06
C ASP A 475 19.09 -9.19 10.25
N HIS A 476 19.88 -8.10 10.19
CA HIS A 476 19.47 -6.91 9.43
C HIS A 476 19.90 -7.01 7.96
N VAL A 477 19.05 -7.61 7.13
CA VAL A 477 19.24 -7.66 5.67
C VAL A 477 18.43 -6.55 4.99
N PRO A 478 19.09 -5.60 4.27
CA PRO A 478 18.40 -4.59 3.49
C PRO A 478 17.58 -5.19 2.34
N ILE A 479 16.50 -4.53 1.96
CA ILE A 479 15.57 -5.00 0.93
C ILE A 479 15.67 -4.11 -0.31
N ALA A 480 15.94 -4.73 -1.47
CA ALA A 480 15.98 -4.03 -2.75
C ALA A 480 14.58 -3.92 -3.37
N ILE A 481 14.28 -2.74 -3.92
CA ILE A 481 13.12 -2.53 -4.79
C ILE A 481 13.54 -2.81 -6.24
N VAL A 482 13.14 -3.98 -6.74
CA VAL A 482 13.54 -4.51 -8.05
C VAL A 482 12.47 -4.39 -9.12
N GLY A 483 11.28 -3.90 -8.79
CA GLY A 483 10.19 -3.58 -9.73
C GLY A 483 9.27 -2.54 -9.14
N MET A 484 8.73 -1.61 -9.93
CA MET A 484 7.70 -0.66 -9.48
C MET A 484 6.65 -0.38 -10.55
N GLU A 485 5.47 0.05 -10.13
CA GLU A 485 4.42 0.63 -10.97
C GLU A 485 3.60 1.63 -10.15
N ALA A 486 3.11 2.69 -10.80
CA ALA A 486 2.19 3.66 -10.22
C ALA A 486 1.19 4.14 -11.29
N ILE A 487 -0.08 3.84 -11.08
CA ILE A 487 -1.20 4.25 -11.93
C ILE A 487 -2.11 5.11 -11.05
N VAL A 488 -2.02 6.44 -11.19
CA VAL A 488 -2.66 7.40 -10.28
C VAL A 488 -3.28 8.57 -11.06
N GLY A 489 -4.52 8.91 -10.74
CA GLY A 489 -5.29 9.91 -11.47
C GLY A 489 -5.29 9.64 -12.98
N SER A 490 -4.83 10.61 -13.78
CA SER A 490 -4.72 10.47 -15.23
C SER A 490 -3.44 9.75 -15.71
N LEU A 491 -2.51 9.42 -14.82
CA LEU A 491 -1.22 8.82 -15.15
C LEU A 491 -1.35 7.29 -15.26
N LYS A 492 -0.98 6.74 -16.41
CA LYS A 492 -1.25 5.34 -16.77
C LYS A 492 -0.04 4.41 -16.66
N SER A 493 1.13 4.95 -16.33
CA SER A 493 2.38 4.20 -16.23
C SER A 493 3.39 4.83 -15.25
N LEU A 494 4.35 4.04 -14.78
CA LEU A 494 5.47 4.48 -13.96
C LEU A 494 6.25 5.61 -14.63
N ARG A 495 6.32 5.59 -15.97
CA ARG A 495 7.01 6.62 -16.73
C ARG A 495 6.28 7.95 -16.67
N ASP A 496 4.97 7.96 -16.90
CA ASP A 496 4.14 9.16 -16.80
C ASP A 496 4.18 9.72 -15.37
N PHE A 497 4.15 8.84 -14.38
CA PHE A 497 4.32 9.19 -12.97
C PHE A 497 5.68 9.84 -12.71
N GLN A 498 6.78 9.22 -13.14
CA GLN A 498 8.14 9.73 -12.97
C GLN A 498 8.29 11.14 -13.57
N GLU A 499 7.89 11.32 -14.83
CA GLU A 499 8.05 12.61 -15.52
C GLU A 499 7.24 13.72 -14.83
N THR A 500 6.02 13.40 -14.38
CA THR A 500 5.13 14.33 -13.69
C THR A 500 5.70 14.76 -12.34
N VAL A 501 6.03 13.81 -11.46
CA VAL A 501 6.43 14.12 -10.08
C VAL A 501 7.83 14.72 -10.01
N LEU A 502 8.76 14.29 -10.87
CA LEU A 502 10.12 14.86 -10.87
C LEU A 502 10.16 16.27 -11.47
N SER A 503 9.25 16.60 -12.38
CA SER A 503 9.16 17.94 -12.96
C SER A 503 8.39 18.93 -12.08
N GLY A 504 7.62 18.46 -11.10
CA GLY A 504 6.73 19.30 -10.31
C GLY A 504 5.38 19.59 -10.98
N ASN A 505 4.93 18.75 -11.91
CA ASN A 505 3.63 18.93 -12.54
C ASN A 505 2.50 18.38 -11.63
N SER A 506 1.29 18.90 -11.79
CA SER A 506 0.10 18.45 -11.05
C SER A 506 -0.92 17.83 -12.01
N THR A 507 -1.57 16.75 -11.57
CA THR A 507 -2.67 16.05 -12.25
C THR A 507 -4.00 16.30 -11.57
N ILE A 508 -4.07 17.28 -10.66
CA ILE A 508 -5.31 17.70 -10.02
C ILE A 508 -6.15 18.40 -11.09
N VAL A 509 -7.26 17.76 -11.47
CA VAL A 509 -8.17 18.22 -12.51
C VAL A 509 -9.60 18.28 -11.98
N GLN A 510 -10.51 18.91 -12.72
CA GLN A 510 -11.92 18.92 -12.37
C GLN A 510 -12.48 17.49 -12.44
N LYS A 511 -13.35 17.14 -11.49
CA LYS A 511 -14.06 15.84 -11.44
C LYS A 511 -14.73 15.50 -12.78
N PRO A 512 -14.61 14.25 -13.27
CA PRO A 512 -15.38 13.79 -14.43
C PRO A 512 -16.90 13.97 -14.24
N LYS A 513 -17.61 14.29 -15.32
CA LYS A 513 -19.04 14.63 -15.27
C LYS A 513 -19.88 13.48 -14.71
N ASP A 514 -19.68 12.27 -15.21
CA ASP A 514 -20.56 11.12 -14.89
C ASP A 514 -20.14 10.33 -13.63
N ARG A 515 -19.15 10.83 -12.88
CA ARG A 515 -18.52 10.07 -11.77
C ARG A 515 -19.48 9.70 -10.63
N TRP A 516 -20.43 10.56 -10.29
CA TRP A 516 -21.28 10.38 -9.11
C TRP A 516 -22.70 9.91 -9.43
N ILE A 517 -22.92 9.35 -10.64
CA ILE A 517 -24.16 8.66 -11.03
C ILE A 517 -25.41 9.51 -10.70
N GLY A 518 -25.32 10.81 -11.00
CA GLY A 518 -26.38 11.79 -10.74
C GLY A 518 -26.63 12.12 -9.26
N CYS A 519 -25.61 12.03 -8.42
CA CYS A 519 -25.60 12.52 -7.04
C CYS A 519 -24.88 13.87 -6.89
N ASP A 520 -24.61 14.60 -7.98
CA ASP A 520 -23.92 15.90 -7.96
C ASP A 520 -24.66 16.97 -7.13
N ASP A 521 -25.99 16.98 -7.13
CA ASP A 521 -26.80 17.90 -6.31
C ASP A 521 -26.71 17.58 -4.81
N ILE A 522 -26.65 16.29 -4.47
CA ILE A 522 -26.42 15.81 -3.10
C ILE A 522 -25.04 16.27 -2.64
N ALA A 523 -24.02 16.03 -3.47
CA ALA A 523 -22.66 16.48 -3.19
C ALA A 523 -22.61 18.00 -2.97
N THR A 524 -23.25 18.77 -3.85
CA THR A 524 -23.26 20.24 -3.77
C THR A 524 -23.75 20.74 -2.40
N ARG A 525 -24.79 20.10 -1.84
CA ARG A 525 -25.30 20.43 -0.49
C ARG A 525 -24.36 20.01 0.63
N HIS A 526 -23.67 18.88 0.52
CA HIS A 526 -22.74 18.42 1.57
C HIS A 526 -21.45 19.23 1.62
N PHE A 527 -21.00 19.76 0.49
CA PHE A 527 -19.74 20.52 0.38
C PHE A 527 -19.92 22.03 0.25
N ASP A 528 -21.17 22.50 0.05
CA ASP A 528 -21.50 23.91 -0.23
C ASP A 528 -20.75 24.46 -1.46
N ARG A 529 -20.61 23.63 -2.51
CA ARG A 529 -19.95 23.99 -3.79
C ARG A 529 -20.30 23.03 -4.92
N GLN A 530 -20.27 23.52 -6.17
CA GLN A 530 -20.58 22.72 -7.36
C GLN A 530 -19.34 22.16 -8.08
N ILE A 531 -18.18 22.80 -7.94
CA ILE A 531 -16.96 22.43 -8.66
C ILE A 531 -16.01 21.70 -7.71
N PHE A 532 -15.52 20.54 -8.16
CA PHE A 532 -14.64 19.65 -7.41
C PHE A 532 -13.39 19.35 -8.20
N TYR A 533 -12.25 19.35 -7.52
CA TYR A 533 -10.95 19.01 -8.08
C TYR A 533 -10.31 17.85 -7.32
N GLY A 534 -9.53 17.05 -8.02
CA GLY A 534 -8.82 15.91 -7.46
C GLY A 534 -7.99 15.19 -8.51
N GLY A 535 -7.17 14.24 -8.07
CA GLY A 535 -6.47 13.30 -8.94
C GLY A 535 -7.38 12.14 -9.32
N PHE A 536 -8.44 12.41 -10.08
CA PHE A 536 -9.44 11.42 -10.48
C PHE A 536 -8.94 10.52 -11.62
N MET A 537 -9.36 9.26 -11.60
CA MET A 537 -9.21 8.36 -12.73
C MET A 537 -10.41 8.44 -13.67
N ASP A 538 -10.20 8.74 -14.95
CA ASP A 538 -11.34 8.89 -15.87
C ASP A 538 -11.85 7.53 -16.37
N GLU A 539 -10.95 6.60 -16.65
CA GLU A 539 -11.25 5.31 -17.26
C GLU A 539 -10.25 4.24 -16.81
N LEU A 540 -10.74 3.02 -16.56
CA LEU A 540 -9.95 1.81 -16.42
C LEU A 540 -10.28 0.86 -17.57
N SER A 541 -9.32 0.65 -18.47
CA SER A 541 -9.44 -0.31 -19.57
C SER A 541 -8.57 -1.53 -19.36
N LEU A 542 -9.08 -2.67 -19.82
CA LEU A 542 -8.38 -3.97 -19.88
C LEU A 542 -8.48 -4.52 -21.29
N ASP A 543 -7.36 -5.05 -21.79
CA ASP A 543 -7.35 -5.73 -23.08
C ASP A 543 -7.94 -7.14 -22.95
N VAL A 544 -8.63 -7.60 -23.99
CA VAL A 544 -9.20 -8.96 -24.01
C VAL A 544 -8.06 -9.98 -23.95
N GLY A 545 -8.09 -10.84 -22.93
CA GLY A 545 -7.05 -11.83 -22.70
C GLY A 545 -5.80 -11.30 -21.98
N GLU A 546 -5.81 -10.05 -21.52
CA GLU A 546 -4.74 -9.47 -20.69
C GLU A 546 -4.56 -10.30 -19.40
N PHE A 547 -5.67 -10.68 -18.77
CA PHE A 547 -5.74 -11.55 -17.59
C PHE A 547 -6.70 -12.71 -17.80
N ARG A 548 -6.60 -13.75 -16.97
CA ARG A 548 -7.53 -14.91 -16.99
C ARG A 548 -8.88 -14.58 -16.36
N ILE A 549 -9.54 -13.57 -16.91
CA ILE A 549 -10.88 -13.11 -16.54
C ILE A 549 -11.74 -13.16 -17.81
N PRO A 550 -12.85 -13.92 -17.82
CA PRO A 550 -13.79 -13.91 -18.93
C PRO A 550 -14.30 -12.50 -19.23
N PRO A 551 -14.40 -12.06 -20.50
CA PRO A 551 -14.80 -10.69 -20.84
C PRO A 551 -16.15 -10.25 -20.26
N ASN A 552 -17.09 -11.18 -20.12
CA ASN A 552 -18.42 -10.95 -19.55
C ASN A 552 -18.40 -10.78 -18.02
N GLU A 553 -17.32 -11.15 -17.34
CA GLU A 553 -17.18 -10.99 -15.87
C GLU A 553 -16.54 -9.65 -15.49
N ILE A 554 -15.85 -8.98 -16.42
CA ILE A 554 -15.05 -7.77 -16.12
C ILE A 554 -15.91 -6.66 -15.49
N CYS A 555 -17.09 -6.40 -16.06
CA CYS A 555 -18.01 -5.36 -15.55
C CYS A 555 -18.66 -5.69 -14.19
N ASP A 556 -18.53 -6.92 -13.72
CA ASP A 556 -19.05 -7.41 -12.45
C ASP A 556 -17.99 -7.43 -11.34
N ILE A 557 -16.72 -7.14 -11.66
CA ILE A 557 -15.61 -7.05 -10.71
C ILE A 557 -15.37 -5.58 -10.34
N LEU A 558 -15.20 -5.29 -9.04
CA LEU A 558 -14.91 -3.93 -8.59
C LEU A 558 -13.63 -3.40 -9.26
N PRO A 559 -13.62 -2.14 -9.75
CA PRO A 559 -12.45 -1.53 -10.38
C PRO A 559 -11.19 -1.58 -9.51
N GLN A 560 -11.35 -1.52 -8.19
CA GLN A 560 -10.27 -1.67 -7.21
C GLN A 560 -9.45 -2.96 -7.44
N GLN A 561 -10.10 -4.10 -7.72
CA GLN A 561 -9.40 -5.37 -7.94
C GLN A 561 -8.65 -5.37 -9.28
N LEU A 562 -9.29 -4.86 -10.33
CA LEU A 562 -8.77 -4.84 -11.69
C LEU A 562 -7.57 -3.90 -11.83
N LEU A 563 -7.65 -2.71 -11.22
CA LEU A 563 -6.57 -1.74 -11.22
C LEU A 563 -5.35 -2.25 -10.46
N MET A 564 -5.55 -2.89 -9.30
CA MET A 564 -4.45 -3.50 -8.55
C MET A 564 -3.81 -4.65 -9.32
N LEU A 565 -4.60 -5.44 -10.09
CA LEU A 565 -4.06 -6.49 -10.97
C LEU A 565 -3.16 -5.90 -12.05
N LYS A 566 -3.57 -4.78 -12.66
CA LYS A 566 -2.80 -4.03 -13.66
C LYS A 566 -1.51 -3.45 -13.08
N ALA A 567 -1.57 -2.82 -11.91
CA ALA A 567 -0.40 -2.30 -11.22
C ALA A 567 0.59 -3.42 -10.84
N ALA A 568 0.08 -4.57 -10.38
CA ALA A 568 0.91 -5.74 -10.10
C ALA A 568 1.62 -6.28 -11.37
N ALA A 569 0.90 -6.37 -12.49
CA ALA A 569 1.46 -6.76 -13.78
C ALA A 569 2.56 -5.79 -14.26
N GLY A 570 2.33 -4.48 -14.11
CA GLY A 570 3.30 -3.44 -14.43
C GLY A 570 4.58 -3.58 -13.61
N ALA A 571 4.46 -3.74 -12.29
CA ALA A 571 5.63 -3.89 -11.41
C ALA A 571 6.40 -5.20 -11.66
N MET A 572 5.71 -6.29 -12.00
CA MET A 572 6.35 -7.54 -12.41
C MET A 572 7.08 -7.41 -13.75
N THR A 573 6.46 -6.75 -14.74
CA THR A 573 7.08 -6.48 -16.04
C THR A 573 8.33 -5.63 -15.86
N ASP A 574 8.23 -4.59 -15.03
CA ASP A 574 9.37 -3.74 -14.69
C ASP A 574 10.48 -4.52 -13.96
N ALA A 575 10.14 -5.51 -13.12
CA ALA A 575 11.09 -6.45 -12.51
C ALA A 575 11.60 -7.55 -13.45
N ASN A 576 11.23 -7.56 -14.73
CA ASN A 576 11.57 -8.61 -15.69
C ASN A 576 11.09 -10.02 -15.24
N LEU A 577 9.91 -10.11 -14.62
CA LEU A 577 9.34 -11.37 -14.13
C LEU A 577 8.25 -11.91 -15.07
N GLU A 578 8.44 -13.12 -15.59
CA GLU A 578 7.45 -13.78 -16.45
C GLU A 578 6.17 -14.22 -15.72
N PHE A 579 4.99 -13.91 -16.25
CA PHE A 579 3.72 -14.15 -15.54
C PHE A 579 3.36 -15.64 -15.34
N LYS A 580 3.83 -16.54 -16.21
CA LYS A 580 3.42 -17.95 -16.21
C LYS A 580 4.24 -18.87 -15.30
N ASN A 581 5.36 -18.39 -14.75
CA ASN A 581 6.24 -19.20 -13.91
C ASN A 581 5.64 -19.42 -12.52
N GLU A 582 5.70 -20.66 -12.03
CA GLU A 582 5.29 -20.95 -10.65
C GLU A 582 6.32 -20.42 -9.67
N ARG A 583 5.84 -19.70 -8.65
CA ARG A 583 6.69 -19.11 -7.62
C ARG A 583 6.18 -19.54 -6.25
N PRO A 584 6.48 -20.79 -5.82
CA PRO A 584 5.98 -21.33 -4.55
C PRO A 584 6.46 -20.58 -3.31
N HIS A 585 7.48 -19.73 -3.45
CA HIS A 585 8.09 -18.93 -2.38
C HIS A 585 7.91 -17.42 -2.57
N MET A 586 7.10 -16.98 -3.53
CA MET A 586 6.72 -15.58 -3.69
C MET A 586 5.34 -15.35 -3.08
N GLY A 587 5.18 -14.27 -2.30
CA GLY A 587 3.90 -13.85 -1.72
C GLY A 587 3.43 -12.49 -2.26
N VAL A 588 2.21 -12.10 -1.90
CA VAL A 588 1.64 -10.80 -2.24
C VAL A 588 0.86 -10.19 -1.08
N ILE A 589 1.09 -8.91 -0.79
CA ILE A 589 0.35 -8.19 0.25
C ILE A 589 -0.16 -6.89 -0.34
N VAL A 590 -1.44 -6.58 -0.13
CA VAL A 590 -2.07 -5.37 -0.68
C VAL A 590 -2.63 -4.51 0.44
N GLY A 591 -2.24 -3.24 0.48
CA GLY A 591 -2.85 -2.21 1.32
C GLY A 591 -4.11 -1.63 0.67
N LEU A 592 -5.26 -1.66 1.33
CA LEU A 592 -6.50 -1.07 0.81
C LEU A 592 -7.43 -0.62 1.92
N GLU A 593 -8.41 0.21 1.56
CA GLU A 593 -9.59 0.48 2.38
C GLU A 593 -10.87 0.01 1.64
N PHE A 594 -11.98 -0.03 2.38
CA PHE A 594 -13.27 -0.51 1.91
C PHE A 594 -13.83 0.29 0.73
N ASP A 595 -14.25 -0.41 -0.32
CA ASP A 595 -14.92 0.15 -1.49
C ASP A 595 -16.44 0.19 -1.26
N PHE A 596 -17.00 1.39 -1.21
CA PHE A 596 -18.44 1.59 -0.96
C PHE A 596 -19.34 0.99 -2.04
N GLU A 597 -18.85 0.72 -3.25
CA GLU A 597 -19.65 0.03 -4.29
C GLU A 597 -20.19 -1.32 -3.81
N ALA A 598 -19.51 -1.99 -2.86
CA ALA A 598 -19.99 -3.22 -2.23
C ALA A 598 -21.33 -3.05 -1.47
N THR A 599 -21.73 -1.81 -1.14
CA THR A 599 -22.98 -1.50 -0.42
C THR A 599 -24.18 -1.19 -1.35
N ASN A 600 -23.97 -1.11 -2.67
CA ASN A 600 -25.04 -0.75 -3.63
C ASN A 600 -26.24 -1.71 -3.54
N PHE A 601 -25.97 -2.99 -3.27
CA PHE A 601 -26.99 -4.03 -3.15
C PHE A 601 -27.97 -3.76 -1.99
N HIS A 602 -27.51 -3.17 -0.90
CA HIS A 602 -28.39 -2.80 0.23
C HIS A 602 -29.39 -1.73 -0.14
N GLN A 603 -28.98 -0.75 -0.94
CA GLN A 603 -29.92 0.24 -1.46
C GLN A 603 -30.96 -0.45 -2.34
N ARG A 604 -30.52 -1.32 -3.26
CA ARG A 604 -31.39 -2.08 -4.16
C ARG A 604 -32.40 -2.96 -3.41
N TRP A 605 -31.99 -3.63 -2.34
CA TRP A 605 -32.89 -4.43 -1.50
C TRP A 605 -33.87 -3.53 -0.73
N ASN A 606 -33.40 -2.42 -0.16
CA ASN A 606 -34.21 -1.49 0.64
C ASN A 606 -35.28 -0.73 -0.17
N LEU A 607 -35.17 -0.67 -1.51
CA LEU A 607 -36.17 0.00 -2.36
C LEU A 607 -37.62 -0.47 -2.10
N SER A 608 -37.84 -1.72 -1.69
CA SER A 608 -39.19 -2.18 -1.33
C SER A 608 -39.77 -1.43 -0.12
N ASN A 609 -38.92 -1.04 0.83
CA ASN A 609 -39.31 -0.22 1.97
C ASN A 609 -39.48 1.24 1.53
N SER A 610 -38.56 1.78 0.72
CA SER A 610 -38.65 3.14 0.20
C SER A 610 -39.94 3.37 -0.58
N VAL A 611 -40.33 2.46 -1.47
CA VAL A 611 -41.59 2.52 -2.23
C VAL A 611 -42.80 2.52 -1.29
N LYS A 612 -42.82 1.67 -0.26
CA LYS A 612 -43.90 1.66 0.76
C LYS A 612 -44.00 3.00 1.49
N THR A 613 -42.87 3.62 1.81
CA THR A 613 -42.81 4.94 2.45
C THR A 613 -43.25 6.06 1.50
N TRP A 614 -42.77 6.06 0.25
CA TRP A 614 -43.11 7.07 -0.75
C TRP A 614 -44.59 7.04 -1.15
N ILE A 615 -45.22 5.87 -1.26
CA ILE A 615 -46.68 5.76 -1.53
C ILE A 615 -47.51 6.34 -0.37
N LYS A 616 -47.01 6.28 0.87
CA LYS A 616 -47.67 6.90 2.03
C LYS A 616 -47.45 8.41 2.06
N LYS A 617 -46.23 8.86 1.76
CA LYS A 617 -45.82 10.28 1.82
C LYS A 617 -46.37 11.10 0.64
N HIS A 618 -46.35 10.52 -0.55
CA HIS A 618 -46.89 11.08 -1.78
C HIS A 618 -48.11 10.22 -2.15
N PRO A 619 -49.34 10.76 -2.21
CA PRO A 619 -50.59 9.98 -2.33
C PRO A 619 -50.75 9.31 -3.72
N LEU A 620 -49.85 8.39 -4.04
CA LEU A 620 -49.76 7.65 -5.29
C LEU A 620 -50.79 6.52 -5.27
N LYS A 621 -51.77 6.57 -6.16
CA LYS A 621 -52.78 5.51 -6.35
C LYS A 621 -52.23 4.43 -7.30
N LEU A 622 -51.44 3.51 -6.77
CA LEU A 622 -50.88 2.37 -7.53
C LEU A 622 -51.55 1.06 -7.11
N ASN A 623 -51.94 0.22 -8.08
CA ASN A 623 -52.31 -1.17 -7.81
C ASN A 623 -51.06 -2.06 -7.63
N GLU A 624 -51.22 -3.30 -7.16
CA GLU A 624 -50.08 -4.19 -6.87
C GLU A 624 -49.17 -4.44 -8.10
N LYS A 625 -49.75 -4.66 -9.29
CA LYS A 625 -48.98 -4.87 -10.52
C LYS A 625 -48.14 -3.65 -10.89
N GLN A 626 -48.69 -2.45 -10.70
CA GLN A 626 -47.97 -1.18 -10.92
C GLN A 626 -46.85 -1.00 -9.89
N LYS A 627 -47.09 -1.35 -8.62
CA LYS A 627 -46.06 -1.30 -7.56
C LYS A 627 -44.90 -2.25 -7.87
N GLU A 628 -45.19 -3.48 -8.27
CA GLU A 628 -44.16 -4.46 -8.66
C GLU A 628 -43.35 -4.00 -9.87
N SER A 629 -44.03 -3.52 -10.92
CA SER A 629 -43.36 -2.99 -12.10
C SER A 629 -42.48 -1.78 -11.78
N TRP A 630 -42.94 -0.87 -10.92
CA TRP A 630 -42.17 0.29 -10.51
C TRP A 630 -40.97 -0.11 -9.65
N LEU A 631 -41.15 -1.02 -8.69
CA LEU A 631 -40.06 -1.55 -7.88
C LEU A 631 -39.00 -2.24 -8.74
N LYS A 632 -39.40 -2.99 -9.77
CA LYS A 632 -38.49 -3.62 -10.72
C LYS A 632 -37.64 -2.57 -11.45
N LEU A 633 -38.27 -1.54 -12.01
CA LEU A 633 -37.58 -0.44 -12.69
C LEU A 633 -36.61 0.29 -11.75
N LEU A 634 -37.05 0.65 -10.55
CA LEU A 634 -36.18 1.30 -9.55
C LEU A 634 -34.96 0.45 -9.19
N ARG A 635 -35.15 -0.87 -9.09
CA ARG A 635 -34.05 -1.80 -8.84
C ARG A 635 -33.08 -1.83 -10.01
N GLU A 636 -33.57 -1.92 -11.24
CA GLU A 636 -32.74 -1.89 -12.46
C GLU A 636 -31.93 -0.59 -12.56
N GLU A 637 -32.53 0.56 -12.26
CA GLU A 637 -31.85 1.86 -12.22
C GLU A 637 -30.85 1.99 -11.06
N SER A 638 -31.08 1.31 -9.93
CA SER A 638 -30.14 1.31 -8.79
C SER A 638 -28.88 0.48 -9.05
N GLY A 639 -28.90 -0.39 -10.06
CA GLY A 639 -27.79 -1.27 -10.41
C GLY A 639 -28.17 -2.75 -10.49
N PRO A 640 -27.27 -3.57 -11.03
CA PRO A 640 -27.51 -5.01 -11.23
C PRO A 640 -27.66 -5.78 -9.90
N PRO A 641 -28.35 -6.94 -9.92
CA PRO A 641 -28.52 -7.77 -8.74
C PRO A 641 -27.19 -8.37 -8.24
N LEU A 642 -27.14 -8.76 -6.97
CA LEU A 642 -26.01 -9.52 -6.43
C LEU A 642 -26.04 -10.93 -7.00
N SER A 643 -25.13 -11.19 -7.95
CA SER A 643 -24.90 -12.48 -8.61
C SER A 643 -23.66 -13.19 -8.02
N HIS A 644 -23.38 -14.41 -8.46
CA HIS A 644 -22.17 -15.14 -8.06
C HIS A 644 -20.88 -14.43 -8.51
N ILE A 645 -20.87 -13.86 -9.73
CA ILE A 645 -19.72 -13.11 -10.27
C ILE A 645 -19.51 -11.84 -9.45
N ARG A 646 -20.58 -11.07 -9.20
CA ARG A 646 -20.51 -9.83 -8.40
C ARG A 646 -20.16 -10.07 -6.94
N THR A 647 -20.64 -11.17 -6.37
CA THR A 647 -20.25 -11.55 -5.00
C THR A 647 -18.73 -11.72 -4.94
N LEU A 648 -18.14 -12.52 -5.84
CA LEU A 648 -16.68 -12.68 -5.90
C LEU A 648 -15.96 -11.37 -6.28
N GLY A 649 -16.53 -10.61 -7.20
CA GLY A 649 -16.03 -9.33 -7.69
C GLY A 649 -16.02 -8.20 -6.65
N ALA A 650 -16.81 -8.32 -5.59
CA ALA A 650 -16.93 -7.35 -4.50
C ALA A 650 -16.18 -7.73 -3.22
N LEU A 651 -15.57 -8.91 -3.13
CA LEU A 651 -14.81 -9.31 -1.94
C LEU A 651 -13.46 -8.57 -1.88
N GLY A 652 -13.32 -7.57 -1.00
CA GLY A 652 -12.05 -6.86 -0.82
C GLY A 652 -10.89 -7.79 -0.41
N GLY A 653 -11.16 -8.80 0.42
CA GLY A 653 -10.17 -9.76 0.91
C GLY A 653 -9.52 -10.66 -0.15
N ILE A 654 -10.05 -10.74 -1.38
CA ILE A 654 -9.50 -11.62 -2.43
C ILE A 654 -8.57 -10.91 -3.42
N VAL A 655 -8.36 -9.60 -3.31
CA VAL A 655 -7.51 -8.84 -4.26
C VAL A 655 -6.11 -9.45 -4.34
N ALA A 656 -5.49 -9.72 -3.20
CA ALA A 656 -4.18 -10.37 -3.13
C ALA A 656 -4.22 -11.81 -3.71
N SER A 657 -5.27 -12.57 -3.44
CA SER A 657 -5.43 -13.94 -3.95
C SER A 657 -5.66 -13.99 -5.46
N ARG A 658 -6.36 -13.01 -6.04
CA ARG A 658 -6.53 -12.87 -7.49
C ARG A 658 -5.19 -12.68 -8.17
N ILE A 659 -4.35 -11.80 -7.63
CA ILE A 659 -2.96 -11.60 -8.09
C ILE A 659 -2.16 -12.90 -7.94
N ALA A 660 -2.25 -13.55 -6.77
CA ALA A 660 -1.52 -14.79 -6.50
C ALA A 660 -1.90 -15.93 -7.45
N LYS A 661 -3.19 -16.08 -7.78
CA LYS A 661 -3.64 -17.07 -8.77
C LYS A 661 -3.25 -16.66 -10.18
N GLU A 662 -3.34 -15.37 -10.52
CA GLU A 662 -3.00 -14.87 -11.85
C GLU A 662 -1.52 -15.04 -12.18
N PHE A 663 -0.63 -14.85 -11.20
CA PHE A 663 0.82 -14.94 -11.39
C PHE A 663 1.48 -16.14 -10.68
N ARG A 664 0.67 -17.08 -10.18
CA ARG A 664 1.06 -18.38 -9.59
C ARG A 664 2.01 -18.28 -8.39
N PHE A 665 1.62 -17.45 -7.41
CA PHE A 665 2.34 -17.24 -6.15
C PHE A 665 1.87 -18.22 -5.07
N GLY A 666 2.82 -18.92 -4.44
CA GLY A 666 2.54 -19.92 -3.38
C GLY A 666 2.87 -19.46 -1.94
N GLY A 667 3.43 -18.26 -1.79
CA GLY A 667 3.69 -17.60 -0.52
C GLY A 667 2.41 -17.07 0.15
N PRO A 668 2.53 -16.35 1.27
CA PRO A 668 1.40 -15.72 1.94
C PRO A 668 0.75 -14.67 1.02
N SER A 669 -0.58 -14.64 0.97
CA SER A 669 -1.36 -13.70 0.17
C SER A 669 -2.55 -13.16 0.96
N PHE A 670 -2.59 -11.86 1.23
CA PHE A 670 -3.64 -11.24 2.05
C PHE A 670 -3.65 -9.71 1.87
N ILE A 671 -4.72 -9.05 2.35
CA ILE A 671 -4.79 -7.59 2.39
C ILE A 671 -4.58 -7.07 3.80
N VAL A 672 -4.12 -5.83 3.92
CA VAL A 672 -3.98 -5.11 5.20
C VAL A 672 -4.61 -3.73 5.12
N SER A 673 -5.13 -3.25 6.24
CA SER A 673 -5.73 -1.92 6.33
C SER A 673 -5.25 -1.18 7.58
N CYS A 674 -4.80 0.04 7.37
CA CYS A 674 -4.18 0.94 8.35
C CYS A 674 -4.35 2.39 7.84
N GLY A 675 -5.55 2.73 7.36
CA GLY A 675 -5.89 4.04 6.84
C GLY A 675 -4.97 4.44 5.69
N GLU A 676 -4.52 5.68 5.72
CA GLU A 676 -3.59 6.29 4.77
C GLU A 676 -2.21 5.59 4.75
N ALA A 677 -1.87 4.86 5.82
CA ALA A 677 -0.61 4.11 5.95
C ALA A 677 -0.70 2.65 5.48
N SER A 678 -1.84 2.19 4.97
CA SER A 678 -2.07 0.81 4.52
C SER A 678 -0.99 0.28 3.59
N GLY A 679 -0.57 1.06 2.60
CA GLY A 679 0.51 0.67 1.68
C GLY A 679 1.88 0.48 2.37
N LEU A 680 2.23 1.31 3.35
CA LEU A 680 3.47 1.14 4.12
C LEU A 680 3.37 0.00 5.13
N LYS A 681 2.17 -0.28 5.66
CA LYS A 681 1.93 -1.46 6.50
C LYS A 681 2.10 -2.75 5.69
N ALA A 682 1.59 -2.78 4.45
CA ALA A 682 1.81 -3.89 3.52
C ALA A 682 3.30 -4.08 3.23
N LEU A 683 4.02 -2.97 3.00
CA LEU A 683 5.47 -2.94 2.80
C LEU A 683 6.24 -3.53 4.00
N GLU A 684 5.90 -3.10 5.22
CA GLU A 684 6.51 -3.62 6.46
C GLU A 684 6.39 -5.14 6.51
N LYS A 685 5.19 -5.69 6.31
CA LYS A 685 5.00 -7.14 6.38
C LYS A 685 5.74 -7.86 5.25
N GLY A 686 5.77 -7.31 4.05
CA GLY A 686 6.56 -7.84 2.93
C GLY A 686 8.06 -7.92 3.23
N ILE A 687 8.63 -6.85 3.80
CA ILE A 687 10.02 -6.79 4.25
C ILE A 687 10.28 -7.89 5.29
N ARG A 688 9.42 -8.02 6.29
CA ARG A 688 9.63 -8.99 7.38
C ARG A 688 9.57 -10.44 6.90
N PHE A 689 8.71 -10.78 5.93
CA PHE A 689 8.70 -12.12 5.32
C PHE A 689 10.02 -12.46 4.61
N LEU A 690 10.63 -11.47 3.92
CA LEU A 690 11.93 -11.62 3.25
C LEU A 690 13.08 -11.74 4.25
N GLN A 691 13.12 -10.87 5.27
CA GLN A 691 14.15 -10.90 6.32
C GLN A 691 14.10 -12.22 7.11
N ASN A 692 12.90 -12.73 7.40
CA ASN A 692 12.69 -14.03 8.06
C ASN A 692 12.92 -15.24 7.14
N GLN A 693 13.25 -15.03 5.86
CA GLN A 693 13.47 -16.07 4.85
C GLN A 693 12.28 -17.02 4.64
N GLU A 694 11.07 -16.52 4.86
CA GLU A 694 9.84 -17.28 4.62
C GLU A 694 9.40 -17.24 3.15
N THR A 695 9.84 -16.18 2.46
CA THR A 695 9.71 -15.95 1.03
C THR A 695 11.05 -15.48 0.46
N ASN A 696 11.23 -15.61 -0.85
CA ASN A 696 12.43 -15.12 -1.55
C ASN A 696 12.16 -13.88 -2.43
N CYS A 697 10.89 -13.60 -2.68
CA CYS A 697 10.41 -12.43 -3.42
C CYS A 697 9.02 -12.05 -2.87
N MET A 698 8.69 -10.77 -2.84
CA MET A 698 7.39 -10.28 -2.42
C MET A 698 6.88 -9.23 -3.41
N LEU A 699 5.61 -9.34 -3.80
CA LEU A 699 4.88 -8.23 -4.41
C LEU A 699 4.12 -7.48 -3.32
N VAL A 700 4.34 -6.17 -3.20
CA VAL A 700 3.59 -5.31 -2.29
C VAL A 700 2.81 -4.30 -3.12
N GLY A 701 1.50 -4.27 -2.95
CA GLY A 701 0.61 -3.36 -3.63
C GLY A 701 -0.14 -2.44 -2.66
N ALA A 702 -0.70 -1.35 -3.18
CA ALA A 702 -1.72 -0.58 -2.50
C ALA A 702 -2.66 0.08 -3.50
N ILE A 703 -3.95 0.20 -3.15
CA ILE A 703 -5.00 0.72 -4.03
C ILE A 703 -6.06 1.47 -3.21
N ASP A 704 -6.49 2.63 -3.72
CA ASP A 704 -7.69 3.31 -3.23
C ASP A 704 -8.37 4.11 -4.35
N LEU A 705 -9.71 4.15 -4.32
CA LEU A 705 -10.58 4.87 -5.26
C LEU A 705 -11.46 5.85 -4.47
N CYS A 706 -10.83 6.77 -3.74
CA CYS A 706 -11.51 7.63 -2.78
C CYS A 706 -12.39 8.74 -3.41
N GLY A 707 -12.52 8.79 -4.74
CA GLY A 707 -13.40 9.73 -5.45
C GLY A 707 -14.87 9.30 -5.48
N ASP A 708 -15.23 8.14 -4.92
CA ASP A 708 -16.61 7.76 -4.64
C ASP A 708 -17.31 8.81 -3.75
N ILE A 709 -18.57 9.14 -4.06
CA ILE A 709 -19.28 10.23 -3.37
C ILE A 709 -19.50 9.94 -1.88
N ARG A 710 -19.74 8.69 -1.49
CA ARG A 710 -19.94 8.32 -0.08
C ARG A 710 -18.63 8.41 0.68
N SER A 711 -17.55 7.93 0.07
CA SER A 711 -16.19 8.07 0.61
C SER A 711 -15.81 9.55 0.78
N MET A 712 -16.08 10.39 -0.24
CA MET A 712 -15.79 11.82 -0.17
C MET A 712 -16.60 12.54 0.90
N ILE A 713 -17.92 12.30 0.99
CA ILE A 713 -18.78 12.95 2.00
C ILE A 713 -18.34 12.57 3.41
N THR A 714 -18.12 11.28 3.66
CA THR A 714 -17.72 10.78 5.00
C THR A 714 -16.31 11.24 5.37
N SER A 715 -15.35 11.18 4.44
CA SER A 715 -13.98 11.65 4.67
C SER A 715 -13.94 13.13 5.00
N ASN A 716 -14.71 13.97 4.32
CA ASN A 716 -14.77 15.42 4.57
C ASN A 716 -15.32 15.78 5.96
N LYS A 717 -16.16 14.93 6.55
CA LYS A 717 -16.63 15.12 7.94
C LYS A 717 -15.55 14.76 8.98
N ILE A 718 -14.60 13.90 8.62
CA ILE A 718 -13.49 13.49 9.48
C ILE A 718 -12.33 14.49 9.34
N THR A 719 -11.88 14.71 8.10
CA THR A 719 -10.80 15.61 7.71
C THR A 719 -11.28 16.45 6.50
N PRO A 720 -11.64 17.73 6.70
CA PRO A 720 -12.20 18.57 5.64
C PRO A 720 -11.31 18.71 4.40
N PHE A 721 -11.91 18.72 3.21
CA PHE A 721 -11.21 19.02 1.97
C PHE A 721 -10.99 20.54 1.81
N SER A 722 -9.90 20.89 1.12
CA SER A 722 -9.53 22.25 0.75
C SER A 722 -10.65 22.95 -0.03
N LYS A 723 -10.89 24.22 0.29
CA LYS A 723 -11.80 25.09 -0.47
C LYS A 723 -11.10 25.71 -1.69
N GLN A 724 -9.77 25.75 -1.67
CA GLN A 724 -8.93 26.31 -2.73
C GLN A 724 -8.65 25.35 -3.88
N ASN A 725 -9.16 24.11 -3.82
CA ASN A 725 -9.01 23.08 -4.86
C ASN A 725 -7.56 22.67 -5.16
N LYS A 726 -6.64 23.00 -4.27
CA LYS A 726 -5.22 22.68 -4.33
C LYS A 726 -4.74 22.23 -2.96
N ILE A 727 -3.65 21.48 -2.94
CA ILE A 727 -2.99 21.09 -1.69
C ILE A 727 -1.75 21.97 -1.53
N HIS A 728 -1.61 22.60 -0.37
CA HIS A 728 -0.49 23.50 -0.02
C HIS A 728 0.28 22.95 1.19
N PRO A 729 1.08 21.87 1.05
CA PRO A 729 1.72 21.23 2.19
C PRO A 729 2.68 22.19 2.90
N PHE A 730 2.51 22.35 4.22
CA PHE A 730 3.30 23.22 5.09
C PHE A 730 3.28 24.72 4.76
N ASP A 731 2.45 25.15 3.82
CA ASP A 731 2.32 26.57 3.50
C ASP A 731 1.35 27.26 4.46
N ILE A 732 1.53 28.55 4.73
CA ILE A 732 0.60 29.34 5.54
C ILE A 732 -0.85 29.35 4.98
N SER A 733 -1.01 29.09 3.67
CA SER A 733 -2.29 28.97 2.96
C SER A 733 -2.93 27.57 3.03
N ALA A 734 -2.31 26.61 3.72
CA ALA A 734 -2.85 25.28 3.97
C ALA A 734 -4.25 25.32 4.62
N ASP A 735 -5.25 24.75 3.95
CA ASP A 735 -6.66 24.74 4.37
C ASP A 735 -7.34 23.37 4.26
N GLY A 736 -6.60 22.32 3.92
CA GLY A 736 -7.10 20.96 3.73
C GLY A 736 -6.49 20.27 2.51
N THR A 737 -7.01 19.07 2.23
CA THR A 737 -6.52 18.22 1.13
C THR A 737 -7.48 18.17 -0.07
N VAL A 738 -7.13 17.45 -1.14
CA VAL A 738 -8.06 17.10 -2.24
C VAL A 738 -7.98 15.59 -2.51
N PRO A 739 -9.06 14.92 -2.97
CA PRO A 739 -9.02 13.48 -3.22
C PRO A 739 -8.04 13.14 -4.35
N GLY A 740 -7.44 11.95 -4.26
CA GLY A 740 -6.66 11.35 -5.33
C GLY A 740 -6.98 9.86 -5.41
N GLU A 741 -6.82 9.25 -6.57
CA GLU A 741 -7.14 7.84 -6.77
C GLU A 741 -6.01 7.12 -7.47
N GLY A 742 -5.86 5.83 -7.20
CA GLY A 742 -4.95 4.99 -7.95
C GLY A 742 -4.32 3.86 -7.15
N ALA A 743 -3.45 3.13 -7.84
CA ALA A 743 -2.68 2.02 -7.31
C ALA A 743 -1.18 2.23 -7.47
N ALA A 744 -0.43 1.65 -6.55
CA ALA A 744 1.01 1.46 -6.67
C ALA A 744 1.38 0.01 -6.36
N ALA A 745 2.43 -0.50 -6.99
CA ALA A 745 2.97 -1.83 -6.70
C ALA A 745 4.50 -1.81 -6.74
N VAL A 746 5.13 -2.62 -5.88
CA VAL A 746 6.57 -2.82 -5.85
C VAL A 746 6.92 -4.31 -5.75
N VAL A 747 8.00 -4.72 -6.40
CA VAL A 747 8.58 -6.06 -6.27
C VAL A 747 9.84 -5.95 -5.40
N LEU A 748 9.88 -6.76 -4.35
CA LEU A 748 10.90 -6.72 -3.31
C LEU A 748 11.70 -8.02 -3.27
N LYS A 749 13.01 -7.90 -3.12
CA LYS A 749 13.92 -9.02 -2.84
C LYS A 749 14.90 -8.60 -1.77
N ARG A 750 15.46 -9.57 -1.04
CA ARG A 750 16.66 -9.27 -0.23
C ARG A 750 17.75 -8.72 -1.14
N LEU A 751 18.52 -7.75 -0.67
CA LEU A 751 19.53 -7.06 -1.48
C LEU A 751 20.58 -8.01 -2.04
N ASP A 752 21.03 -8.97 -1.25
CA ASP A 752 21.98 -10.01 -1.66
C ASP A 752 21.44 -10.85 -2.82
N ASN A 753 20.20 -11.34 -2.73
CA ASN A 753 19.53 -12.08 -3.80
C ASN A 753 19.32 -11.23 -5.06
N ALA A 754 18.98 -9.94 -4.89
CA ALA A 754 18.79 -9.03 -6.03
C ALA A 754 20.09 -8.80 -6.81
N ILE A 755 21.20 -8.62 -6.09
CA ILE A 755 22.54 -8.50 -6.69
C ILE A 755 22.93 -9.82 -7.37
N GLN A 756 22.73 -10.95 -6.69
CA GLN A 756 23.05 -12.28 -7.22
C GLN A 756 22.29 -12.58 -8.52
N ASP A 757 21.01 -12.21 -8.59
CA ASP A 757 20.16 -12.45 -9.76
C ASP A 757 20.36 -11.38 -10.85
N GLY A 758 21.22 -10.37 -10.62
CA GLY A 758 21.54 -9.33 -11.59
C GLY A 758 20.40 -8.33 -11.84
N ASP A 759 19.50 -8.17 -10.87
CA ASP A 759 18.31 -7.31 -11.00
C ASP A 759 18.66 -5.82 -11.12
N ARG A 760 17.77 -5.05 -11.77
CA ARG A 760 17.74 -3.59 -11.60
C ARG A 760 17.27 -3.28 -10.17
N ILE A 761 17.96 -2.39 -9.47
CA ILE A 761 17.62 -1.89 -8.13
C ILE A 761 17.32 -0.38 -8.17
N TYR A 762 16.09 0.03 -7.86
CA TYR A 762 15.73 1.47 -7.81
C TYR A 762 16.32 2.14 -6.56
N SER A 763 16.07 1.52 -5.42
CA SER A 763 16.47 1.95 -4.09
C SER A 763 16.54 0.74 -3.17
N VAL A 764 17.16 0.94 -2.01
CA VAL A 764 17.29 -0.07 -0.95
C VAL A 764 16.57 0.44 0.29
N ILE A 765 15.63 -0.35 0.79
CA ILE A 765 14.96 -0.11 2.06
C ILE A 765 15.91 -0.54 3.18
N GLN A 766 16.31 0.44 3.99
CA GLN A 766 17.22 0.22 5.11
C GLN A 766 16.45 -0.01 6.41
N GLY A 767 15.31 0.63 6.64
CA GLY A 767 14.52 0.36 7.84
C GLY A 767 13.11 0.91 7.75
N ILE A 768 12.25 0.39 8.62
CA ILE A 768 10.85 0.77 8.69
C ILE A 768 10.37 0.75 10.14
N GLY A 769 9.67 1.80 10.54
CA GLY A 769 9.13 1.97 11.90
C GLY A 769 7.64 2.28 11.88
N SER A 770 6.95 1.83 12.93
CA SER A 770 5.56 2.22 13.18
C SER A 770 5.25 2.43 14.66
N ALA A 771 4.27 3.28 14.93
CA ALA A 771 3.73 3.53 16.25
C ALA A 771 2.28 4.03 16.12
N SER A 772 1.54 4.03 17.23
CA SER A 772 0.18 4.53 17.31
C SER A 772 -0.05 5.34 18.57
N GLY A 773 -0.97 6.30 18.52
CA GLY A 773 -1.43 7.10 19.66
C GLY A 773 -2.12 8.36 19.17
N GLY A 774 -2.97 8.95 20.01
CA GLY A 774 -3.92 9.99 19.59
C GLY A 774 -4.98 9.44 18.63
N GLY A 775 -5.48 10.26 17.72
CA GLY A 775 -6.46 9.87 16.71
C GLY A 775 -7.88 9.68 17.27
N ILE A 776 -8.85 9.45 16.37
CA ILE A 776 -10.30 9.29 16.66
C ILE A 776 -10.98 10.53 17.26
N GLN A 777 -10.51 11.07 18.38
CA GLN A 777 -10.96 12.37 18.89
C GLN A 777 -10.19 13.51 18.22
N GLU A 778 -8.86 13.45 18.21
CA GLU A 778 -7.96 14.57 17.87
C GLU A 778 -7.63 14.73 16.37
N ARG A 779 -8.26 13.93 15.47
CA ARG A 779 -8.08 13.89 13.99
C ARG A 779 -6.64 13.69 13.47
N THR A 780 -5.68 13.61 14.37
CA THR A 780 -4.25 13.48 14.13
C THR A 780 -3.68 12.47 15.12
N PRO A 781 -2.58 11.78 14.79
CA PRO A 781 -1.84 11.02 15.79
C PRO A 781 -1.25 11.93 16.87
N SER A 782 -0.74 11.38 17.95
CA SER A 782 0.06 12.17 18.89
C SER A 782 1.46 12.44 18.33
N LYS A 783 2.03 13.58 18.69
CA LYS A 783 3.41 13.96 18.31
C LYS A 783 4.44 12.93 18.82
N GLU A 784 4.23 12.39 20.02
CA GLU A 784 5.08 11.36 20.62
C GLU A 784 5.06 10.08 19.78
N SER A 785 3.90 9.72 19.23
CA SER A 785 3.74 8.55 18.37
C SER A 785 4.46 8.75 17.03
N TYR A 786 4.38 9.95 16.46
CA TYR A 786 5.13 10.30 15.24
C TYR A 786 6.65 10.18 15.47
N ILE A 787 7.16 10.76 16.56
CA ILE A 787 8.58 10.70 16.96
C ILE A 787 9.01 9.26 17.28
N LEU A 788 8.17 8.47 17.95
CA LEU A 788 8.47 7.07 18.26
C LEU A 788 8.57 6.22 16.99
N SER A 789 7.70 6.47 16.01
CA SER A 789 7.74 5.82 14.70
C SER A 789 9.05 6.14 13.95
N LEU A 790 9.47 7.42 13.93
CA LEU A 790 10.78 7.82 13.43
C LEU A 790 11.91 7.07 14.16
N ARG A 791 11.92 7.14 15.49
CA ARG A 791 12.96 6.49 16.32
C ARG A 791 13.09 5.01 16.01
N ARG A 792 11.96 4.28 15.95
CA ARG A 792 11.94 2.86 15.58
C ARG A 792 12.48 2.62 14.16
N CYS A 793 12.12 3.49 13.21
CA CYS A 793 12.60 3.39 11.83
C CYS A 793 14.12 3.55 11.72
N PHE A 794 14.69 4.59 12.35
CA PHE A 794 16.14 4.82 12.32
C PHE A 794 16.93 3.80 13.14
N GLN A 795 16.34 3.27 14.23
CA GLN A 795 16.91 2.14 14.98
C GLN A 795 16.92 0.86 14.16
N ASP A 796 15.82 0.53 13.49
CA ASP A 796 15.71 -0.62 12.58
C ASP A 796 16.75 -0.48 11.45
N ALA A 797 16.87 0.71 10.86
CA ALA A 797 17.84 1.00 9.81
C ALA A 797 19.31 1.03 10.27
N ASN A 798 19.57 1.18 11.57
CA ASN A 798 20.89 1.48 12.13
C ASN A 798 21.59 2.66 11.43
N ILE A 799 20.85 3.75 11.18
CA ILE A 799 21.31 4.93 10.45
C ILE A 799 21.09 6.20 11.28
N SER A 800 22.01 7.16 11.19
CA SER A 800 21.86 8.48 11.82
C SER A 800 20.85 9.35 11.07
N PRO A 801 19.90 10.02 11.76
CA PRO A 801 19.00 11.01 11.16
C PRO A 801 19.73 12.12 10.38
N ALA A 802 20.93 12.52 10.82
CA ALA A 802 21.74 13.54 10.15
C ALA A 802 22.20 13.15 8.73
N SER A 803 22.10 11.87 8.35
CA SER A 803 22.42 11.41 7.00
C SER A 803 21.27 11.53 6.00
N ILE A 804 20.06 11.86 6.46
CA ILE A 804 18.91 12.10 5.57
C ILE A 804 19.05 13.48 4.94
N SER A 805 18.82 13.54 3.63
CA SER A 805 18.84 14.80 2.87
C SER A 805 17.55 15.09 2.12
N TYR A 806 16.58 14.16 2.16
CA TYR A 806 15.23 14.35 1.63
C TYR A 806 14.20 13.65 2.53
N VAL A 807 13.13 14.33 2.90
CA VAL A 807 11.96 13.73 3.55
C VAL A 807 10.75 13.92 2.64
N GLU A 808 10.21 12.79 2.18
CA GLU A 808 8.88 12.73 1.57
C GLU A 808 7.87 12.61 2.71
N THR A 809 7.27 13.73 3.08
CA THR A 809 6.39 13.85 4.24
C THR A 809 5.00 13.28 3.96
N HIS A 810 4.17 13.13 4.99
CA HIS A 810 2.74 12.97 4.77
C HIS A 810 2.17 14.22 4.09
N GLY A 811 2.51 15.44 4.55
CA GLY A 811 2.25 16.73 3.92
C GLY A 811 0.89 16.81 3.24
N SER A 812 -0.17 16.74 4.05
CA SER A 812 -1.55 16.59 3.57
C SER A 812 -2.14 17.91 3.08
N GLY A 813 -1.55 19.04 3.48
CA GLY A 813 -2.14 20.37 3.31
C GLY A 813 -3.21 20.69 4.34
N ASP A 814 -3.52 19.77 5.27
CA ASP A 814 -4.33 20.05 6.43
C ASP A 814 -3.46 20.72 7.51
N ARG A 815 -3.92 21.87 8.01
CA ARG A 815 -3.12 22.70 8.92
C ARG A 815 -2.76 21.99 10.22
N LEU A 816 -3.65 21.16 10.77
CA LEU A 816 -3.39 20.45 12.02
C LEU A 816 -2.35 19.34 11.80
N GLN A 817 -2.51 18.56 10.73
CA GLN A 817 -1.56 17.50 10.39
C GLN A 817 -0.18 18.05 10.01
N ASP A 818 -0.12 19.08 9.17
CA ASP A 818 1.15 19.69 8.73
C ASP A 818 1.88 20.37 9.91
N THR A 819 1.15 20.99 10.84
CA THR A 819 1.73 21.56 12.08
C THR A 819 2.34 20.46 12.94
N LEU A 820 1.58 19.39 13.21
CA LEU A 820 2.08 18.26 14.00
C LEU A 820 3.30 17.61 13.35
N GLU A 821 3.26 17.37 12.04
CA GLU A 821 4.35 16.75 11.29
C GLU A 821 5.62 17.60 11.35
N SER A 822 5.49 18.90 11.08
CA SER A 822 6.63 19.82 11.10
C SER A 822 7.24 19.99 12.50
N GLU A 823 6.42 20.03 13.56
CA GLU A 823 6.92 20.04 14.95
C GLU A 823 7.67 18.76 15.29
N ALA A 824 7.10 17.59 14.96
CA ALA A 824 7.72 16.31 15.24
C ALA A 824 9.04 16.11 14.47
N LEU A 825 9.07 16.52 13.20
CA LEU A 825 10.28 16.51 12.38
C LEU A 825 11.35 17.47 12.92
N CYS A 826 10.97 18.70 13.28
CA CYS A 826 11.91 19.67 13.85
C CYS A 826 12.50 19.14 15.15
N ASP A 827 11.70 18.60 16.06
CA ASP A 827 12.19 18.05 17.33
C ASP A 827 13.14 16.87 17.11
N TYR A 828 12.77 15.93 16.25
CA TYR A 828 13.57 14.72 16.04
C TYR A 828 14.91 15.01 15.36
N PHE A 829 14.94 15.86 14.34
CA PHE A 829 16.15 16.18 13.58
C PHE A 829 17.03 17.26 14.24
N SER A 830 16.49 18.09 15.14
CA SER A 830 17.27 19.13 15.86
C SER A 830 18.21 18.57 16.93
N ILE A 831 17.89 17.40 17.49
CA ILE A 831 18.66 16.77 18.58
C ILE A 831 19.96 16.13 18.06
N THR A 832 20.12 15.94 16.75
CA THR A 832 21.30 15.32 16.16
C THR A 832 22.51 16.28 16.10
N PRO A 833 23.62 16.04 16.83
CA PRO A 833 24.72 17.00 17.02
C PRO A 833 25.55 17.36 15.77
N ASP A 834 25.38 16.63 14.67
CA ASP A 834 26.35 16.58 13.56
C ASP A 834 25.72 16.91 12.21
N THR A 835 24.93 17.99 12.13
CA THR A 835 24.35 18.40 10.86
C THR A 835 25.35 19.08 9.92
N ASN A 836 26.55 19.52 10.38
CA ASN A 836 27.56 20.21 9.55
C ASN A 836 26.97 21.25 8.57
N GLY A 837 25.89 21.95 8.97
CA GLY A 837 25.17 22.89 8.09
C GLY A 837 24.40 22.28 6.92
N ARG A 838 24.29 20.94 6.83
CA ARG A 838 23.48 20.22 5.85
C ARG A 838 22.00 20.43 6.12
N ARG A 839 21.30 20.94 5.10
CA ARG A 839 19.86 21.03 5.09
C ARG A 839 19.24 19.81 4.41
N CYS A 840 18.06 19.43 4.88
CA CYS A 840 17.24 18.36 4.33
C CYS A 840 16.08 18.95 3.53
N ALA A 841 15.88 18.49 2.31
CA ALA A 841 14.74 18.91 1.49
C ALA A 841 13.43 18.27 2.01
N LEU A 842 12.33 19.00 1.95
CA LEU A 842 10.97 18.48 2.18
C LEU A 842 10.21 18.36 0.86
N GLY A 843 9.38 17.32 0.74
CA GLY A 843 8.49 17.13 -0.41
C GLY A 843 7.23 16.35 -0.05
N SER A 844 6.17 16.49 -0.86
CA SER A 844 4.92 15.74 -0.74
C SER A 844 4.29 15.53 -2.12
N VAL A 845 4.08 14.27 -2.49
CA VAL A 845 3.47 13.83 -3.75
C VAL A 845 2.01 14.21 -3.84
N LYS A 846 1.34 14.46 -2.69
CA LYS A 846 -0.08 14.78 -2.66
C LYS A 846 -0.38 16.07 -3.44
N SER A 847 0.53 17.03 -3.43
CA SER A 847 0.43 18.26 -4.24
C SER A 847 0.47 18.01 -5.76
N ASN A 848 1.00 16.86 -6.19
CA ASN A 848 1.01 16.44 -7.59
C ASN A 848 -0.28 15.68 -7.95
N VAL A 849 -0.66 14.68 -7.15
CA VAL A 849 -1.68 13.67 -7.56
C VAL A 849 -2.92 13.59 -6.65
N GLY A 850 -3.05 14.46 -5.66
CA GLY A 850 -4.10 14.38 -4.65
C GLY A 850 -3.80 13.37 -3.54
N HIS A 851 -4.70 13.27 -2.58
CA HIS A 851 -4.60 12.33 -1.46
C HIS A 851 -5.14 10.94 -1.85
N THR A 852 -4.27 10.02 -2.24
CA THR A 852 -4.61 8.66 -2.74
C THR A 852 -5.00 7.63 -1.68
N GLY A 853 -5.68 8.07 -0.62
CA GLY A 853 -6.17 7.23 0.49
C GLY A 853 -5.16 6.17 0.97
N ALA A 854 -5.57 4.90 0.96
CA ALA A 854 -4.77 3.73 1.36
C ALA A 854 -3.46 3.55 0.59
N ALA A 855 -3.39 4.08 -0.65
CA ALA A 855 -2.21 4.01 -1.52
C ALA A 855 -1.19 5.14 -1.26
N ALA A 856 -1.54 6.18 -0.49
CA ALA A 856 -0.74 7.39 -0.33
C ALA A 856 0.71 7.13 0.10
N GLY A 857 0.91 6.28 1.12
CA GLY A 857 2.24 5.94 1.58
C GLY A 857 3.09 5.18 0.55
N LEU A 858 2.49 4.27 -0.22
CA LEU A 858 3.22 3.51 -1.24
C LEU A 858 3.53 4.34 -2.49
N VAL A 859 2.62 5.24 -2.89
CA VAL A 859 2.87 6.23 -3.96
C VAL A 859 4.03 7.15 -3.58
N SER A 860 4.10 7.58 -2.32
CA SER A 860 5.20 8.37 -1.76
C SER A 860 6.53 7.59 -1.79
N LEU A 861 6.50 6.29 -1.50
CA LEU A 861 7.65 5.38 -1.62
C LEU A 861 8.16 5.26 -3.07
N VAL A 862 7.25 5.11 -4.03
CA VAL A 862 7.59 5.04 -5.46
C VAL A 862 8.24 6.34 -5.93
N LYS A 863 7.64 7.50 -5.63
CA LYS A 863 8.25 8.81 -5.94
C LYS A 863 9.65 8.93 -5.35
N THR A 864 9.82 8.60 -4.07
CA THR A 864 11.11 8.72 -3.39
C THR A 864 12.16 7.77 -3.96
N SER A 865 11.76 6.56 -4.34
CA SER A 865 12.64 5.60 -5.02
C SER A 865 13.06 6.10 -6.41
N LEU A 866 12.18 6.78 -7.15
CA LEU A 866 12.52 7.46 -8.40
C LEU A 866 13.47 8.64 -8.17
N CYS A 867 13.27 9.42 -7.09
CA CYS A 867 14.18 10.51 -6.72
C CYS A 867 15.60 9.99 -6.46
N LEU A 868 15.74 8.89 -5.72
CA LEU A 868 17.03 8.23 -5.47
C LEU A 868 17.64 7.64 -6.74
N TYR A 869 16.86 6.92 -7.54
CA TYR A 869 17.33 6.28 -8.78
C TYR A 869 17.77 7.30 -9.82
N GLN A 870 17.00 8.38 -9.99
CA GLN A 870 17.31 9.45 -10.93
C GLN A 870 18.28 10.48 -10.37
N GLU A 871 18.51 10.48 -9.05
CA GLU A 871 19.30 11.47 -8.31
C GLU A 871 18.76 12.88 -8.53
N ILE A 872 17.45 13.04 -8.39
CA ILE A 872 16.75 14.32 -8.55
C ILE A 872 15.86 14.56 -7.34
N ILE A 873 15.95 15.78 -6.80
CA ILE A 873 15.02 16.29 -5.80
C ILE A 873 13.95 17.12 -6.54
N PRO A 874 12.67 16.75 -6.45
CA PRO A 874 11.57 17.48 -7.06
C PRO A 874 11.21 18.74 -6.25
N PRO A 875 10.48 19.70 -6.86
CA PRO A 875 9.90 20.80 -6.10
C PRO A 875 8.73 20.34 -5.23
N LEU A 876 8.42 21.13 -4.21
CA LEU A 876 7.14 21.05 -3.49
C LEU A 876 6.15 22.03 -4.12
N ASN A 877 5.09 21.53 -4.74
CA ASN A 877 4.12 22.38 -5.41
C ASN A 877 3.29 23.20 -4.43
N ASN A 878 2.90 24.39 -4.88
CA ASN A 878 2.05 25.34 -4.14
C ASN A 878 2.62 25.75 -2.77
N PHE A 879 3.95 25.81 -2.63
CA PHE A 879 4.61 26.33 -1.43
C PHE A 879 5.26 27.69 -1.71
N THR A 880 5.01 28.66 -0.84
CA THR A 880 5.57 30.01 -0.88
C THR A 880 6.14 30.40 0.49
N GLU A 881 5.35 30.25 1.56
CA GLU A 881 5.70 30.66 2.92
C GLU A 881 5.42 29.55 3.95
N PRO A 882 6.34 29.28 4.88
CA PRO A 882 6.20 28.19 5.82
C PRO A 882 5.18 28.52 6.91
N ILE A 883 4.50 27.50 7.42
CA ILE A 883 3.78 27.58 8.71
C ILE A 883 4.73 27.88 9.88
N ASP A 884 4.18 28.39 10.98
CA ASP A 884 4.95 28.89 12.13
C ASP A 884 5.90 27.85 12.75
N SER A 885 5.47 26.59 12.83
CA SER A 885 6.25 25.47 13.35
C SER A 885 7.50 25.18 12.51
N LEU A 886 7.44 25.43 11.20
CA LEU A 886 8.55 25.22 10.27
C LEU A 886 9.43 26.48 10.10
N SER A 887 8.88 27.69 10.26
CA SER A 887 9.59 28.95 9.98
C SER A 887 10.89 29.17 10.77
N LYS A 888 11.00 28.57 11.96
CA LYS A 888 12.13 28.77 12.89
C LYS A 888 13.28 27.79 12.67
N THR A 889 13.10 26.75 11.87
CA THR A 889 14.14 25.73 11.67
C THR A 889 15.20 26.18 10.66
N LYS A 890 16.44 25.74 10.88
CA LYS A 890 17.54 25.88 9.91
C LYS A 890 17.90 24.55 9.23
N ILE A 891 17.18 23.49 9.57
CA ILE A 891 17.46 22.10 9.17
C ILE A 891 16.82 21.79 7.84
N PHE A 892 15.61 22.28 7.60
CA PHE A 892 14.86 21.95 6.40
C PHE A 892 14.95 23.04 5.34
N HIS A 893 14.71 22.66 4.08
CA HIS A 893 14.44 23.57 2.98
C HIS A 893 13.39 22.99 2.04
N VAL A 894 12.76 23.84 1.24
CA VAL A 894 11.74 23.46 0.25
C VAL A 894 12.23 23.83 -1.15
N PRO A 895 12.54 22.85 -2.02
CA PRO A 895 12.93 23.14 -3.40
C PRO A 895 11.77 23.76 -4.20
N ALA A 896 12.02 24.86 -4.91
CA ALA A 896 11.05 25.50 -5.81
C ALA A 896 11.12 25.01 -7.26
N CYS A 897 12.18 24.29 -7.63
CA CYS A 897 12.35 23.70 -8.95
C CYS A 897 13.06 22.34 -8.84
N PRO A 898 12.98 21.49 -9.88
CA PRO A 898 13.73 20.23 -9.92
C PRO A 898 15.24 20.48 -9.86
N GLN A 899 15.95 19.73 -9.03
CA GLN A 899 17.39 19.89 -8.81
C GLN A 899 18.10 18.54 -8.83
N PHE A 900 19.32 18.49 -9.37
CA PHE A 900 20.16 17.30 -9.19
C PHE A 900 20.50 17.13 -7.71
N TRP A 901 20.36 15.91 -7.21
CA TRP A 901 20.59 15.59 -5.81
C TRP A 901 22.09 15.53 -5.53
N LEU A 902 22.69 16.69 -5.28
CA LEU A 902 24.10 16.81 -4.98
C LEU A 902 24.44 16.21 -3.62
N ARG A 903 25.58 15.53 -3.55
CA ARG A 903 26.21 15.04 -2.31
C ARG A 903 27.73 15.15 -2.42
N ASP A 904 28.39 15.05 -1.28
CA ASP A 904 29.79 14.65 -1.23
C ASP A 904 29.82 13.15 -0.92
N ARG A 905 30.55 12.36 -1.69
CA ARG A 905 30.63 10.90 -1.47
C ARG A 905 31.24 10.55 -0.13
N GLN A 906 32.12 11.40 0.40
CA GLN A 906 32.69 11.24 1.74
C GLN A 906 31.61 11.27 2.85
N ASP A 907 30.45 11.89 2.56
CA ASP A 907 29.33 12.03 3.50
C ASP A 907 28.43 10.78 3.52
N GLY A 908 28.66 9.84 2.60
CA GLY A 908 27.91 8.59 2.46
C GLY A 908 26.89 8.57 1.31
N SER A 909 26.00 7.56 1.35
CA SER A 909 24.95 7.35 0.37
C SER A 909 23.87 8.43 0.43
N ARG A 910 23.21 8.70 -0.71
CA ARG A 910 21.96 9.48 -0.71
C ARG A 910 20.88 8.72 0.04
N ARG A 911 20.25 9.37 1.00
CA ARG A 911 19.20 8.77 1.83
C ARG A 911 17.99 9.69 1.94
N ALA A 912 16.83 9.05 1.92
CA ALA A 912 15.53 9.68 2.15
C ALA A 912 14.76 8.99 3.25
N CYS A 913 13.84 9.74 3.87
CA CYS A 913 12.79 9.19 4.71
C CYS A 913 11.42 9.42 4.07
N VAL A 914 10.56 8.40 4.06
CA VAL A 914 9.15 8.50 3.66
C VAL A 914 8.30 8.46 4.91
N ALA A 915 7.33 9.34 5.04
CA ALA A 915 6.41 9.39 6.18
C ALA A 915 4.95 9.20 5.73
N SER A 916 4.16 8.53 6.58
CA SER A 916 2.71 8.51 6.47
C SER A 916 2.11 8.51 7.87
N MET A 917 1.06 9.30 8.07
CA MET A 917 0.25 9.28 9.27
C MET A 917 -1.23 9.12 8.91
N THR A 918 -2.04 8.76 9.90
CA THR A 918 -3.47 8.52 9.72
C THR A 918 -4.31 9.37 10.67
N SER A 919 -5.53 9.66 10.25
CA SER A 919 -6.52 10.36 11.10
C SER A 919 -6.97 9.56 12.33
N ASP A 920 -6.73 8.25 12.34
CA ASP A 920 -7.06 7.33 13.44
C ASP A 920 -5.88 7.02 14.37
N GLY A 921 -4.72 7.65 14.16
CA GLY A 921 -3.64 7.70 15.17
C GLY A 921 -2.41 6.85 14.88
N ASN A 922 -2.26 6.26 13.69
CA ASN A 922 -1.07 5.50 13.29
C ASN A 922 -0.04 6.41 12.59
N CYS A 923 1.24 6.10 12.77
CA CYS A 923 2.37 6.74 12.09
C CYS A 923 3.37 5.70 11.58
N MET A 924 3.85 5.86 10.35
CA MET A 924 4.84 4.99 9.72
C MET A 924 5.93 5.78 9.02
N HIS A 925 7.17 5.29 9.12
CA HIS A 925 8.34 5.87 8.46
C HIS A 925 9.17 4.80 7.78
N VAL A 926 9.78 5.13 6.64
CA VAL A 926 10.68 4.24 5.89
C VAL A 926 11.96 4.98 5.50
N VAL A 927 13.12 4.42 5.84
CA VAL A 927 14.42 4.93 5.36
C VAL A 927 14.80 4.20 4.07
N LEU A 928 15.05 4.98 3.02
CA LEU A 928 15.51 4.53 1.72
C LEU A 928 16.93 5.02 1.45
N GLU A 929 17.73 4.18 0.81
CA GLU A 929 19.09 4.50 0.34
C GLU A 929 19.22 4.27 -1.18
N GLY A 930 19.97 5.15 -1.85
CA GLY A 930 20.26 5.00 -3.28
C GLY A 930 21.27 3.88 -3.56
N PHE A 931 21.07 3.14 -4.65
CA PHE A 931 21.99 2.06 -5.07
C PHE A 931 23.03 2.56 -6.07
N GLU A 932 24.32 2.29 -5.80
CA GLU A 932 25.42 2.75 -6.64
C GLU A 932 25.78 1.73 -7.75
N TYR A 933 25.62 2.13 -9.00
CA TYR A 933 25.92 1.30 -10.18
C TYR A 933 27.37 1.43 -10.70
N SER A 934 28.18 2.30 -10.10
CA SER A 934 29.55 2.61 -10.57
C SER A 934 30.60 1.55 -10.22
N SER A 935 30.28 0.59 -9.34
CA SER A 935 31.12 -0.59 -9.08
C SER A 935 30.85 -1.66 -10.14
N THR A 936 31.71 -1.76 -11.14
CA THR A 936 31.52 -2.48 -12.41
C THR A 936 31.39 -4.01 -12.32
N ASP A 937 31.51 -4.61 -11.14
CA ASP A 937 31.82 -6.05 -11.06
C ASP A 937 30.62 -6.94 -10.68
N ARG A 938 29.40 -6.38 -10.56
CA ARG A 938 28.29 -7.10 -9.88
C ARG A 938 26.99 -7.25 -10.65
N LEU A 939 26.83 -6.63 -11.82
CA LEU A 939 25.57 -6.70 -12.60
C LEU A 939 25.82 -7.10 -14.05
N SER A 940 24.79 -7.69 -14.67
CA SER A 940 24.86 -8.10 -16.07
C SER A 940 25.03 -6.90 -17.01
N ALA A 941 25.67 -7.11 -18.16
CA ALA A 941 25.82 -6.08 -19.19
C ALA A 941 24.46 -5.56 -19.70
N GLU A 942 23.43 -6.41 -19.71
CA GLU A 942 22.07 -6.05 -20.09
C GLU A 942 21.44 -5.11 -19.06
N THR A 943 21.55 -5.43 -17.77
CA THR A 943 21.06 -4.58 -16.67
C THR A 943 21.73 -3.20 -16.72
N HIS A 944 23.05 -3.15 -16.93
CA HIS A 944 23.78 -1.88 -17.09
C HIS A 944 23.26 -1.04 -18.28
N LYS A 945 23.02 -1.68 -19.42
CA LYS A 945 22.48 -1.01 -20.61
C LYS A 945 21.06 -0.47 -20.36
N ARG A 946 20.22 -1.24 -19.68
CA ARG A 946 18.86 -0.84 -19.28
C ARG A 946 18.91 0.38 -18.36
N VAL A 947 19.67 0.32 -17.27
CA VAL A 947 19.80 1.40 -16.28
C VAL A 947 20.33 2.68 -16.92
N SER A 948 21.36 2.57 -17.78
CA SER A 948 21.91 3.74 -18.48
C SER A 948 20.88 4.39 -19.40
N LYS A 949 20.01 3.62 -20.07
CA LYS A 949 18.95 4.14 -20.93
C LYS A 949 17.87 4.86 -20.13
N GLU A 950 17.38 4.25 -19.07
CA GLU A 950 16.30 4.79 -18.23
C GLU A 950 16.68 6.09 -17.52
N ARG A 951 17.95 6.20 -17.10
CA ARG A 951 18.44 7.34 -16.31
C ARG A 951 18.85 8.56 -17.14
N LYS A 952 18.79 8.46 -18.47
CA LYS A 952 19.28 9.50 -19.40
C LYS A 952 18.38 10.74 -19.48
N ARG A 953 17.06 10.54 -19.39
CA ARG A 953 16.02 11.58 -19.53
C ARG A 953 15.02 11.44 -18.38
N PRO A 954 15.40 11.83 -17.16
CA PRO A 954 14.55 11.58 -15.99
C PRO A 954 13.24 12.38 -16.01
N LEU A 955 13.27 13.62 -16.50
CA LEU A 955 12.11 14.54 -16.61
C LEU A 955 11.35 14.41 -17.94
N GLY A 956 11.63 13.36 -18.72
CA GLY A 956 11.06 13.25 -20.06
C GLY A 956 11.87 13.95 -21.13
N ASN A 957 11.20 14.19 -22.25
CA ASN A 957 11.79 14.86 -23.39
C ASN A 957 12.04 16.34 -23.09
N ILE A 958 13.13 16.86 -23.64
CA ILE A 958 13.51 18.26 -23.56
C ILE A 958 12.54 19.07 -24.42
N PRO A 959 12.08 20.24 -23.97
CA PRO A 959 11.14 21.07 -24.72
C PRO A 959 11.83 21.84 -25.86
N TYR A 960 12.76 21.19 -26.59
CA TYR A 960 13.49 21.74 -27.73
C TYR A 960 13.80 20.65 -28.75
N GLY A 961 13.52 20.93 -30.02
CA GLY A 961 13.99 20.15 -31.15
C GLY A 961 15.01 20.94 -31.98
N LEU A 962 16.06 20.25 -32.42
CA LEU A 962 17.04 20.75 -33.39
C LEU A 962 16.89 19.97 -34.69
N PHE A 963 16.52 20.66 -35.76
CA PHE A 963 16.40 20.12 -37.10
C PHE A 963 17.55 20.64 -37.93
N ALA A 964 18.44 19.75 -38.34
CA ALA A 964 19.50 20.06 -39.28
C ALA A 964 19.11 19.53 -40.67
N ILE A 965 19.29 20.36 -41.68
CA ILE A 965 18.97 20.09 -43.08
C ILE A 965 20.17 20.57 -43.91
N GLU A 966 20.56 19.80 -44.90
CA GLU A 966 21.76 20.05 -45.71
C GLU A 966 21.48 19.72 -47.19
N GLY A 967 22.23 20.33 -48.11
CA GLY A 967 22.10 20.07 -49.54
C GLY A 967 23.34 20.49 -50.33
N ASP A 968 23.54 19.90 -51.51
CA ASP A 968 24.64 20.29 -52.41
C ASP A 968 24.35 21.62 -53.13
N THR A 969 23.06 21.91 -53.31
CA THR A 969 22.54 23.12 -53.94
C THR A 969 21.44 23.73 -53.07
N LYS A 970 21.21 25.04 -53.20
CA LYS A 970 20.07 25.71 -52.56
C LYS A 970 18.73 25.05 -52.90
N LYS A 971 18.57 24.61 -54.15
CA LYS A 971 17.38 23.88 -54.61
C LYS A 971 17.18 22.60 -53.80
N SER A 972 18.22 21.76 -53.69
CA SER A 972 18.15 20.52 -52.90
C SER A 972 17.90 20.78 -51.40
N LEU A 973 18.38 21.91 -50.87
CA LEU A 973 18.14 22.31 -49.49
C LEU A 973 16.67 22.73 -49.27
N ILE A 974 16.09 23.48 -50.20
CA ILE A 974 14.65 23.84 -50.20
C ILE A 974 13.79 22.59 -50.32
N GLU A 975 14.12 21.66 -51.23
CA GLU A 975 13.41 20.39 -51.39
C GLU A 975 13.40 19.56 -50.09
N ARG A 976 14.49 19.58 -49.31
CA ARG A 976 14.52 18.92 -48.00
C ARG A 976 13.79 19.68 -46.90
N LEU A 977 13.75 21.01 -46.96
CA LEU A 977 12.87 21.81 -46.09
C LEU A 977 11.39 21.53 -46.40
N ASP A 978 11.04 21.33 -47.67
CA ASP A 978 9.72 20.84 -48.09
C ASP A 978 9.43 19.44 -47.55
N LEU A 979 10.41 18.53 -47.57
CA LEU A 979 10.27 17.21 -46.99
C LEU A 979 10.01 17.27 -45.47
N LEU A 980 10.75 18.12 -44.74
CA LEU A 980 10.51 18.34 -43.32
C LEU A 980 9.10 18.90 -43.08
N LEU A 981 8.66 19.89 -43.86
CA LEU A 981 7.30 20.42 -43.77
C LEU A 981 6.24 19.35 -44.02
N LEU A 982 6.47 18.48 -45.01
CA LEU A 982 5.57 17.37 -45.32
C LEU A 982 5.49 16.38 -44.15
N GLN A 983 6.61 16.06 -43.51
CA GLN A 983 6.66 15.18 -42.35
C GLN A 983 5.94 15.79 -41.14
N VAL A 984 6.13 17.09 -40.91
CA VAL A 984 5.39 17.85 -39.86
C VAL A 984 3.88 17.80 -40.13
N LYS A 985 3.45 17.96 -41.39
CA LYS A 985 2.03 17.91 -41.77
C LYS A 985 1.43 16.50 -41.73
N ARG A 986 2.23 15.47 -41.98
CA ARG A 986 1.81 14.05 -41.94
C ARG A 986 1.90 13.43 -40.54
N LYS A 987 2.29 14.20 -39.52
CA LYS A 987 2.51 13.66 -38.18
C LYS A 987 1.24 13.00 -37.61
N PRO A 988 1.35 11.84 -36.94
CA PRO A 988 0.25 11.28 -36.16
C PRO A 988 -0.19 12.26 -35.07
N PRO A 989 -1.49 12.29 -34.69
CA PRO A 989 -1.97 13.11 -33.57
C PRO A 989 -1.18 12.90 -32.27
N ALA A 990 -0.70 11.68 -32.02
CA ALA A 990 0.11 11.34 -30.84
C ALA A 990 1.48 12.04 -30.75
N LEU A 991 1.97 12.65 -31.84
CA LEU A 991 3.23 13.42 -31.90
C LEU A 991 2.97 14.91 -32.10
N SER A 992 1.75 15.40 -31.84
CA SER A 992 1.34 16.77 -32.17
C SER A 992 2.22 17.83 -31.52
N ASP A 993 2.68 17.58 -30.28
CA ASP A 993 3.35 18.57 -29.43
C ASP A 993 4.75 18.16 -28.93
N ASP A 994 5.19 16.91 -29.17
CA ASP A 994 6.53 16.44 -28.76
C ASP A 994 7.61 16.77 -29.81
N ILE A 995 8.23 17.93 -29.61
CA ILE A 995 9.23 18.47 -30.53
C ILE A 995 10.56 17.68 -30.53
N GLU A 996 10.99 17.10 -29.40
CA GLU A 996 12.23 16.31 -29.35
C GLU A 996 12.05 15.00 -30.13
N THR A 997 10.93 14.30 -29.92
CA THR A 997 10.67 13.05 -30.64
C THR A 997 10.60 13.29 -32.15
N LEU A 998 9.95 14.38 -32.58
CA LEU A 998 9.92 14.76 -33.98
C LEU A 998 11.32 15.04 -34.55
N ALA A 999 12.14 15.81 -33.85
CA ALA A 999 13.53 16.09 -34.26
C ALA A 999 14.39 14.81 -34.32
N ARG A 1000 14.17 13.86 -33.40
CA ARG A 1000 14.85 12.57 -33.39
C ARG A 1000 14.40 11.67 -34.54
N SER A 1001 13.12 11.68 -34.89
CA SER A 1001 12.60 10.95 -36.07
C SER A 1001 13.23 11.51 -37.33
N TRP A 1002 13.21 12.84 -37.49
CA TRP A 1002 13.84 13.54 -38.60
C TRP A 1002 15.31 13.12 -38.75
N TYR A 1003 16.11 13.21 -37.68
CA TYR A 1003 17.53 12.85 -37.73
C TYR A 1003 17.78 11.36 -38.03
N ARG A 1004 16.86 10.45 -37.65
CA ARG A 1004 16.96 9.01 -37.93
C ARG A 1004 16.69 8.68 -39.39
N GLU A 1005 15.67 9.30 -39.97
CA GLU A 1005 15.25 9.09 -41.35
C GLU A 1005 16.12 9.89 -42.34
N ASN A 1006 16.63 11.04 -41.90
CA ASN A 1006 17.36 12.00 -42.71
C ASN A 1006 18.74 12.27 -42.10
N ARG A 1007 19.58 11.23 -42.04
CA ARG A 1007 20.96 11.33 -41.56
C ARG A 1007 21.71 12.44 -42.29
N LEU A 1008 22.56 13.15 -41.54
CA LEU A 1008 23.40 14.21 -42.07
C LEU A 1008 24.65 13.62 -42.72
N ASN A 1009 25.03 14.19 -43.85
CA ASN A 1009 26.24 14.01 -44.63
C ASN A 1009 27.03 15.34 -44.58
N PRO A 1010 28.11 15.40 -43.79
CA PRO A 1010 28.86 16.63 -43.60
C PRO A 1010 29.57 17.14 -44.86
N ASP A 1011 29.65 16.35 -45.94
CA ASP A 1011 30.27 16.76 -47.21
C ASP A 1011 29.36 17.71 -48.02
N LYS A 1012 28.08 17.85 -47.65
CA LYS A 1012 27.13 18.75 -48.32
C LYS A 1012 27.51 20.22 -48.14
N LYS A 1013 27.30 21.02 -49.19
CA LYS A 1013 27.76 22.42 -49.27
C LYS A 1013 26.96 23.41 -48.44
N TYR A 1014 25.64 23.28 -48.45
CA TYR A 1014 24.72 24.20 -47.77
C TYR A 1014 24.04 23.50 -46.61
N ALA A 1015 23.77 24.24 -45.53
CA ALA A 1015 23.02 23.72 -44.41
C ALA A 1015 22.19 24.80 -43.72
N VAL A 1016 21.05 24.35 -43.21
CA VAL A 1016 20.14 25.09 -42.35
C VAL A 1016 19.96 24.31 -41.06
N SER A 1017 20.01 25.00 -39.93
CA SER A 1017 19.55 24.45 -38.66
C SER A 1017 18.37 25.26 -38.13
N ILE A 1018 17.31 24.58 -37.74
CA ILE A 1018 16.12 25.17 -37.10
C ILE A 1018 16.04 24.63 -35.68
N SER A 1019 15.94 25.52 -34.70
CA SER A 1019 15.69 25.17 -33.30
C SER A 1019 14.35 25.72 -32.83
N THR A 1020 13.54 24.89 -32.16
CA THR A 1020 12.24 25.36 -31.66
C THR A 1020 11.77 24.57 -30.46
N LYS A 1021 10.93 25.19 -29.64
CA LYS A 1021 10.25 24.54 -28.50
C LYS A 1021 8.87 24.01 -28.84
N SER A 1022 8.35 24.37 -30.02
CA SER A 1022 6.97 24.11 -30.38
C SER A 1022 6.89 23.60 -31.81
N VAL A 1023 6.06 22.58 -32.01
CA VAL A 1023 5.73 22.06 -33.33
C VAL A 1023 4.87 23.06 -34.11
N SER A 1024 4.00 23.84 -33.45
CA SER A 1024 3.17 24.85 -34.14
C SER A 1024 4.01 26.00 -34.74
N GLN A 1025 5.14 26.33 -34.11
CA GLN A 1025 6.07 27.34 -34.63
C GLN A 1025 6.94 26.80 -35.77
N LEU A 1026 7.09 25.48 -35.89
CA LEU A 1026 8.05 24.86 -36.80
C LEU A 1026 7.72 25.15 -38.27
N GLU A 1027 6.44 25.16 -38.66
CA GLU A 1027 6.04 25.46 -40.04
C GLU A 1027 6.46 26.87 -40.48
N GLY A 1028 6.22 27.87 -39.62
CA GLY A 1028 6.64 29.25 -39.87
C GLY A 1028 8.16 29.38 -39.95
N LEU A 1029 8.89 28.67 -39.08
CA LEU A 1029 10.36 28.65 -39.11
C LEU A 1029 10.91 27.95 -40.36
N ILE A 1030 10.24 26.92 -40.88
CA ILE A 1030 10.60 26.28 -42.14
C ILE A 1030 10.39 27.25 -43.31
N SER A 1031 9.27 27.99 -43.33
CA SER A 1031 9.03 29.01 -44.35
C SER A 1031 10.12 30.08 -44.30
N HIS A 1032 10.42 30.59 -43.12
CA HIS A 1032 11.47 31.59 -42.92
C HIS A 1032 12.86 31.08 -43.35
N ALA A 1033 13.16 29.81 -43.09
CA ALA A 1033 14.38 29.18 -43.54
C ALA A 1033 14.48 29.11 -45.07
N LYS A 1034 13.38 28.84 -45.78
CA LYS A 1034 13.36 28.87 -47.25
C LYS A 1034 13.63 30.28 -47.78
N ASP A 1035 13.02 31.30 -47.18
CA ASP A 1035 13.23 32.69 -47.57
C ASP A 1035 14.71 33.11 -47.38
N ALA A 1036 15.33 32.68 -46.28
CA ALA A 1036 16.76 32.91 -46.03
C ALA A 1036 17.65 32.22 -47.07
N VAL A 1037 17.33 30.98 -47.46
CA VAL A 1037 18.06 30.25 -48.51
C VAL A 1037 17.89 30.88 -49.89
N LEU A 1038 16.69 31.37 -50.22
CA LEU A 1038 16.40 32.02 -51.50
C LEU A 1038 17.07 33.39 -51.62
N SER A 1039 17.09 34.17 -50.54
CA SER A 1039 17.63 35.54 -50.53
C SER A 1039 19.14 35.64 -50.27
N ASP A 1040 19.80 34.55 -49.86
CA ASP A 1040 21.19 34.55 -49.39
C ASP A 1040 21.49 35.56 -48.26
N THR A 1041 20.44 35.97 -47.56
CA THR A 1041 20.54 36.90 -46.43
C THR A 1041 19.84 36.30 -45.24
N LEU A 1042 20.48 36.36 -44.07
CA LEU A 1042 19.78 36.15 -42.80
C LEU A 1042 18.97 37.43 -42.54
N PRO A 1043 17.63 37.40 -42.56
CA PRO A 1043 16.85 38.59 -42.25
C PRO A 1043 17.12 38.97 -40.79
N ARG A 1044 17.75 40.13 -40.54
CA ARG A 1044 17.87 40.66 -39.18
C ARG A 1044 16.50 41.18 -38.75
N SER A 1045 15.74 40.39 -38.02
CA SER A 1045 14.52 40.84 -37.35
C SER A 1045 14.39 40.26 -35.93
N ASN A 1046 13.91 41.11 -35.02
CA ASN A 1046 13.65 40.80 -33.62
C ASN A 1046 12.70 39.60 -33.50
N GLY A 1047 13.24 38.43 -33.14
CA GLY A 1047 12.45 37.23 -32.80
C GLY A 1047 12.82 35.94 -33.55
N HIS A 1048 13.74 35.99 -34.53
CA HIS A 1048 14.07 34.84 -35.41
C HIS A 1048 15.50 34.27 -35.24
N ASP A 1049 16.10 34.34 -34.04
CA ASP A 1049 17.41 33.71 -33.68
C ASP A 1049 17.40 32.16 -33.66
N ARG A 1050 16.42 31.56 -34.33
CA ARG A 1050 16.10 30.12 -34.28
C ARG A 1050 16.36 29.39 -35.58
N VAL A 1051 16.62 30.12 -36.66
CA VAL A 1051 17.02 29.59 -37.96
C VAL A 1051 18.43 30.08 -38.26
N HIS A 1052 19.34 29.16 -38.51
CA HIS A 1052 20.70 29.48 -38.95
C HIS A 1052 20.92 28.88 -40.33
N TYR A 1053 21.31 29.72 -41.28
CA TYR A 1053 21.70 29.34 -42.64
C TYR A 1053 23.15 29.74 -42.86
N SER A 1054 23.99 28.79 -43.30
CA SER A 1054 25.40 29.06 -43.62
C SER A 1054 25.61 29.07 -45.14
N LEU A 1055 26.24 30.15 -45.63
CA LEU A 1055 26.63 30.33 -47.03
C LEU A 1055 27.94 29.62 -47.39
N ASN A 1056 28.78 29.33 -46.38
CA ASN A 1056 30.07 28.65 -46.51
C ASN A 1056 29.98 27.22 -45.92
N HIS A 1057 30.82 26.30 -46.42
CA HIS A 1057 30.91 24.92 -45.91
C HIS A 1057 31.09 24.93 -44.38
N LEU A 1058 30.25 24.16 -43.69
CA LEU A 1058 30.32 23.99 -42.24
C LEU A 1058 31.58 23.18 -41.87
N GLY A 1059 32.69 23.88 -41.61
CA GLY A 1059 33.63 23.56 -40.53
C GLY A 1059 34.21 22.15 -40.41
N LEU A 1060 34.28 21.33 -41.47
CA LEU A 1060 34.98 20.03 -41.44
C LEU A 1060 36.46 20.19 -41.04
N SER A 1061 37.06 21.37 -41.31
CA SER A 1061 38.44 21.74 -41.00
C SER A 1061 38.57 22.90 -40.00
N GLY A 1062 37.46 23.33 -39.38
CA GLY A 1062 37.47 24.47 -38.46
C GLY A 1062 38.06 24.08 -37.10
N GLU A 1063 39.12 24.75 -36.68
CA GLU A 1063 39.62 24.63 -35.30
C GLU A 1063 38.65 25.31 -34.33
N THR A 1064 38.31 24.66 -33.24
CA THR A 1064 37.40 25.23 -32.23
C THR A 1064 38.18 25.65 -30.99
N ALA A 1065 37.89 26.82 -30.45
CA ALA A 1065 38.46 27.26 -29.17
C ALA A 1065 37.37 27.26 -28.10
N PHE A 1066 37.65 26.66 -26.93
CA PHE A 1066 36.79 26.86 -25.75
C PHE A 1066 37.26 28.12 -25.03
N VAL A 1067 36.37 29.11 -24.95
CA VAL A 1067 36.65 30.40 -24.30
C VAL A 1067 36.00 30.41 -22.93
N PHE A 1068 36.81 30.51 -21.89
CA PHE A 1068 36.37 30.57 -20.50
C PHE A 1068 36.41 32.03 -20.02
N PRO A 1069 35.26 32.63 -19.69
CA PRO A 1069 35.22 34.03 -19.28
C PRO A 1069 35.75 34.21 -17.85
N GLY A 1070 36.07 35.45 -17.49
CA GLY A 1070 36.48 35.81 -16.13
C GLY A 1070 35.34 35.84 -15.12
N SER A 1071 35.64 36.28 -13.89
CA SER A 1071 34.66 36.45 -12.81
C SER A 1071 33.58 37.48 -13.18
N GLY A 1072 32.33 37.24 -12.74
CA GLY A 1072 31.20 38.18 -12.95
C GLY A 1072 30.09 37.69 -13.89
N ASN A 1073 30.19 36.46 -14.40
CA ASN A 1073 29.18 35.84 -15.27
C ASN A 1073 28.21 34.90 -14.50
N HIS A 1074 28.15 35.06 -13.18
CA HIS A 1074 27.35 34.23 -12.30
C HIS A 1074 25.89 34.64 -12.33
N TYR A 1075 24.98 33.67 -12.20
CA TYR A 1075 23.56 33.92 -12.07
C TYR A 1075 22.89 32.85 -11.20
N ILE A 1076 21.72 33.17 -10.65
CA ILE A 1076 20.94 32.24 -9.84
C ILE A 1076 20.48 31.06 -10.71
N SER A 1077 20.52 29.86 -10.14
CA SER A 1077 20.21 28.59 -10.81
C SER A 1077 21.18 28.20 -11.94
N MET A 1078 22.39 28.76 -11.94
CA MET A 1078 23.47 28.31 -12.84
C MET A 1078 23.67 26.80 -12.72
N GLY A 1079 23.74 26.10 -13.85
CA GLY A 1079 23.95 24.64 -13.89
C GLY A 1079 22.72 23.76 -13.58
N VAL A 1080 21.65 24.28 -12.97
CA VAL A 1080 20.47 23.48 -12.56
C VAL A 1080 19.86 22.73 -13.73
N GLY A 1081 19.60 23.43 -14.84
CA GLY A 1081 19.04 22.82 -16.05
C GLY A 1081 19.90 21.71 -16.63
N ILE A 1082 21.23 21.84 -16.57
CA ILE A 1082 22.15 20.78 -17.01
C ILE A 1082 22.01 19.56 -16.10
N GLY A 1083 21.94 19.78 -14.78
CA GLY A 1083 21.85 18.72 -13.79
C GLY A 1083 20.59 17.85 -13.91
N VAL A 1084 19.46 18.39 -14.39
CA VAL A 1084 18.20 17.63 -14.51
C VAL A 1084 17.94 17.09 -15.93
N HIS A 1085 18.39 17.78 -16.99
CA HIS A 1085 18.20 17.31 -18.37
C HIS A 1085 19.36 16.46 -18.89
N TRP A 1086 20.58 16.65 -18.37
CA TRP A 1086 21.77 15.86 -18.68
C TRP A 1086 22.50 15.41 -17.40
N PRO A 1087 21.80 14.69 -16.49
CA PRO A 1087 22.35 14.28 -15.19
C PRO A 1087 23.62 13.43 -15.29
N ASP A 1088 23.83 12.72 -16.40
CA ASP A 1088 25.04 11.92 -16.63
C ASP A 1088 26.33 12.72 -16.57
N ILE A 1089 26.28 14.04 -16.83
CA ILE A 1089 27.43 14.93 -16.66
C ILE A 1089 27.81 15.00 -15.19
N LEU A 1090 26.85 15.30 -14.32
CA LEU A 1090 27.08 15.40 -12.88
C LEU A 1090 27.36 14.03 -12.25
N ARG A 1091 26.77 12.95 -12.73
CA ARG A 1091 27.10 11.57 -12.29
C ARG A 1091 28.55 11.20 -12.56
N LYS A 1092 29.06 11.54 -13.75
CA LYS A 1092 30.47 11.29 -14.11
C LYS A 1092 31.42 12.15 -13.28
N MET A 1093 31.01 13.37 -12.93
CA MET A 1093 31.77 14.21 -12.02
C MET A 1093 31.75 13.63 -10.60
N ASP A 1094 30.57 13.27 -10.09
CA ASP A 1094 30.37 12.63 -8.78
C ASP A 1094 31.21 11.35 -8.65
N ALA A 1095 31.26 10.51 -9.68
CA ALA A 1095 32.09 9.30 -9.66
C ALA A 1095 33.61 9.55 -9.62
N LYS A 1096 34.06 10.78 -9.94
CA LYS A 1096 35.48 11.17 -9.97
C LYS A 1096 35.93 11.98 -8.77
N THR A 1097 35.02 12.51 -7.97
CA THR A 1097 35.34 13.37 -6.82
C THR A 1097 34.61 12.90 -5.57
N LEU A 1098 35.24 13.04 -4.41
CA LEU A 1098 34.61 12.78 -3.13
C LEU A 1098 33.76 13.97 -2.63
N GLN A 1099 33.88 15.14 -3.26
CA GLN A 1099 33.39 16.42 -2.74
C GLN A 1099 32.62 17.26 -3.78
N LEU A 1100 31.82 16.61 -4.66
CA LEU A 1100 31.11 17.30 -5.74
C LEU A 1100 30.18 18.42 -5.26
N LYS A 1101 29.40 18.18 -4.19
CA LYS A 1101 28.48 19.18 -3.63
C LYS A 1101 29.27 20.37 -3.09
N THR A 1102 30.33 20.12 -2.35
CA THR A 1102 31.22 21.17 -1.84
C THR A 1102 31.83 21.98 -2.99
N GLN A 1103 32.27 21.33 -4.07
CA GLN A 1103 32.85 22.00 -5.25
C GLN A 1103 31.85 22.87 -6.01
N LEU A 1104 30.58 22.43 -6.14
CA LEU A 1104 29.55 23.16 -6.86
C LEU A 1104 28.89 24.29 -6.05
N LEU A 1105 29.11 24.33 -4.74
CA LEU A 1105 28.53 25.33 -3.82
C LEU A 1105 27.03 25.60 -4.07
N PRO A 1106 26.16 24.56 -4.09
CA PRO A 1106 24.76 24.74 -4.44
C PRO A 1106 24.05 25.73 -3.50
N GLN A 1107 24.47 25.87 -2.25
CA GLN A 1107 23.91 26.85 -1.31
C GLN A 1107 24.03 28.32 -1.76
N CYS A 1108 24.87 28.63 -2.75
CA CYS A 1108 25.03 29.96 -3.33
C CYS A 1108 24.24 30.11 -4.63
N PHE A 1109 24.34 29.15 -5.54
CA PHE A 1109 23.70 29.23 -6.87
C PHE A 1109 22.29 28.65 -6.90
N VAL A 1110 21.96 27.74 -5.99
CA VAL A 1110 20.69 27.02 -5.88
C VAL A 1110 20.20 27.15 -4.43
N PRO A 1111 19.68 28.33 -4.06
CA PRO A 1111 19.47 28.67 -2.66
C PRO A 1111 18.51 27.70 -1.97
N GLN A 1112 18.98 27.06 -0.90
CA GLN A 1112 18.20 26.17 -0.05
C GLN A 1112 17.41 27.02 0.96
N ARG A 1113 16.12 27.28 0.71
CA ARG A 1113 15.28 28.20 1.51
C ARG A 1113 13.98 27.54 2.01
N LEU A 1114 13.37 28.15 3.02
CA LEU A 1114 12.04 27.82 3.53
C LEU A 1114 10.99 28.88 3.18
N SER A 1115 11.37 29.97 2.51
CA SER A 1115 10.49 31.06 2.10
C SER A 1115 10.91 31.52 0.71
N TRP A 1116 9.91 31.68 -0.16
CA TRP A 1116 10.02 32.15 -1.54
C TRP A 1116 9.24 33.45 -1.77
N SER A 1117 8.98 34.22 -0.70
CA SER A 1117 8.42 35.57 -0.79
C SER A 1117 9.23 36.48 -1.72
N PRO A 1118 8.58 37.48 -2.36
CA PRO A 1118 9.26 38.46 -3.20
C PRO A 1118 10.50 39.08 -2.54
N GLY A 1119 11.59 39.22 -3.31
CA GLY A 1119 12.86 39.78 -2.84
C GLY A 1119 13.93 38.73 -2.51
N TRP A 1120 13.58 37.44 -2.55
CA TRP A 1120 14.51 36.33 -2.33
C TRP A 1120 15.66 36.29 -3.33
N GLU A 1121 15.44 36.73 -4.59
CA GLU A 1121 16.44 36.76 -5.65
C GLU A 1121 17.55 37.76 -5.34
N LYS A 1122 17.18 38.92 -4.78
CA LYS A 1122 18.16 39.94 -4.40
C LYS A 1122 19.10 39.40 -3.33
N GLU A 1123 18.54 38.79 -2.28
CA GLU A 1123 19.31 38.16 -1.21
C GLU A 1123 20.23 37.03 -1.74
N ALA A 1124 19.73 36.20 -2.65
CA ALA A 1124 20.53 35.14 -3.27
C ALA A 1124 21.69 35.69 -4.12
N ASN A 1125 21.46 36.75 -4.89
CA ASN A 1125 22.50 37.45 -5.63
C ASN A 1125 23.53 38.10 -4.71
N ASP A 1126 23.07 38.80 -3.66
CA ASP A 1126 23.94 39.44 -2.67
C ASP A 1126 24.86 38.42 -1.99
N LYS A 1127 24.37 37.19 -1.75
CA LYS A 1127 25.18 36.08 -1.20
C LYS A 1127 26.24 35.56 -2.17
N ILE A 1128 25.98 35.54 -3.48
CA ILE A 1128 26.98 35.13 -4.47
C ILE A 1128 28.15 36.11 -4.48
N ILE A 1129 27.88 37.42 -4.37
CA ILE A 1129 28.89 38.48 -4.44
C ILE A 1129 29.53 38.83 -3.08
N SER A 1130 28.99 38.34 -1.96
CA SER A 1130 29.47 38.68 -0.63
C SER A 1130 30.84 38.07 -0.28
N ASP A 1131 31.22 36.98 -0.95
CA ASP A 1131 32.53 36.33 -0.80
C ASP A 1131 33.10 36.03 -2.19
N PRO A 1132 34.26 36.60 -2.56
CA PRO A 1132 34.94 36.30 -3.82
C PRO A 1132 35.16 34.79 -4.07
N LEU A 1133 35.29 33.97 -3.02
CA LEU A 1133 35.43 32.52 -3.15
C LEU A 1133 34.20 31.87 -3.80
N ASN A 1134 32.98 32.36 -3.49
CA ASN A 1134 31.76 31.84 -4.11
C ASN A 1134 31.80 32.00 -5.64
N MET A 1135 32.25 33.17 -6.10
CA MET A 1135 32.42 33.47 -7.52
C MET A 1135 33.54 32.63 -8.15
N ILE A 1136 34.68 32.51 -7.46
CA ILE A 1136 35.84 31.73 -7.93
C ILE A 1136 35.47 30.25 -8.14
N PHE A 1137 34.97 29.58 -7.11
CA PHE A 1137 34.58 28.17 -7.17
C PHE A 1137 33.40 27.96 -8.13
N GLY A 1138 32.42 28.87 -8.10
CA GLY A 1138 31.30 28.85 -9.03
C GLY A 1138 31.74 28.83 -10.49
N GLN A 1139 32.67 29.70 -10.87
CA GLN A 1139 33.18 29.78 -12.26
C GLN A 1139 33.89 28.49 -12.67
N VAL A 1140 34.80 28.01 -11.82
CA VAL A 1140 35.64 26.84 -12.14
C VAL A 1140 34.79 25.58 -12.24
N ALA A 1141 33.92 25.32 -11.26
CA ALA A 1141 33.10 24.13 -11.23
C ALA A 1141 32.09 24.09 -12.39
N HIS A 1142 31.37 25.20 -12.64
CA HIS A 1142 30.40 25.25 -13.74
C HIS A 1142 31.06 25.30 -15.11
N GLY A 1143 32.25 25.89 -15.24
CA GLY A 1143 33.08 25.79 -16.44
C GLY A 1143 33.39 24.34 -16.80
N GLY A 1144 33.70 23.51 -15.79
CA GLY A 1144 33.83 22.05 -15.92
C GLY A 1144 32.54 21.37 -16.36
N VAL A 1145 31.38 21.72 -15.76
CA VAL A 1145 30.07 21.16 -16.12
C VAL A 1145 29.74 21.41 -17.60
N VAL A 1146 29.84 22.67 -18.06
CA VAL A 1146 29.54 23.06 -19.44
C VAL A 1146 30.52 22.41 -20.41
N SER A 1147 31.81 22.38 -20.07
CA SER A 1147 32.83 21.72 -20.91
C SER A 1147 32.58 20.23 -21.08
N ASN A 1148 32.19 19.54 -20.01
CA ASN A 1148 31.83 18.13 -20.07
C ASN A 1148 30.57 17.88 -20.90
N LEU A 1149 29.58 18.79 -20.82
CA LEU A 1149 28.40 18.75 -21.70
C LEU A 1149 28.80 18.90 -23.18
N MET A 1150 29.63 19.88 -23.52
CA MET A 1150 30.10 20.09 -24.90
C MET A 1150 30.88 18.88 -25.43
N LYS A 1151 31.78 18.31 -24.61
CA LYS A 1151 32.50 17.06 -24.93
C LYS A 1151 31.53 15.89 -25.15
N SER A 1152 30.40 15.85 -24.46
CA SER A 1152 29.37 14.81 -24.64
C SER A 1152 28.71 14.87 -26.03
N PHE A 1153 28.63 16.06 -26.63
CA PHE A 1153 28.24 16.28 -28.03
C PHE A 1153 29.39 16.05 -29.02
N LYS A 1154 30.52 15.50 -28.57
CA LYS A 1154 31.74 15.24 -29.35
C LYS A 1154 32.43 16.50 -29.88
N ILE A 1155 32.12 17.67 -29.33
CA ILE A 1155 32.83 18.91 -29.63
C ILE A 1155 34.12 18.92 -28.81
N LYS A 1156 35.27 19.06 -29.49
CA LYS A 1156 36.60 19.07 -28.88
C LYS A 1156 37.32 20.38 -29.22
N PRO A 1157 37.84 21.11 -28.22
CA PRO A 1157 38.64 22.29 -28.48
C PRO A 1157 40.01 21.90 -29.06
N SER A 1158 40.43 22.61 -30.12
CA SER A 1158 41.82 22.69 -30.57
C SER A 1158 42.64 23.64 -29.70
N ALA A 1159 42.00 24.65 -29.10
CA ALA A 1159 42.63 25.61 -28.20
C ALA A 1159 41.71 25.93 -27.00
N VAL A 1160 42.32 26.33 -25.89
CA VAL A 1160 41.60 26.86 -24.72
C VAL A 1160 42.10 28.27 -24.45
N ILE A 1161 41.16 29.20 -24.35
CA ILE A 1161 41.44 30.61 -24.06
C ILE A 1161 40.70 30.93 -22.76
N GLY A 1162 41.42 31.45 -21.78
CA GLY A 1162 40.83 31.89 -20.52
C GLY A 1162 41.12 33.35 -20.28
N TYR A 1163 40.19 34.07 -19.66
CA TYR A 1163 40.43 35.43 -19.18
C TYR A 1163 40.57 35.43 -17.65
N SER A 1164 41.78 35.66 -17.13
CA SER A 1164 42.07 35.67 -15.68
C SER A 1164 41.62 34.36 -15.01
N LEU A 1165 40.62 34.39 -14.12
CA LEU A 1165 39.99 33.19 -13.53
C LEU A 1165 39.53 32.15 -14.57
N GLY A 1166 39.17 32.61 -15.78
CA GLY A 1166 38.84 31.74 -16.90
C GLY A 1166 39.98 30.80 -17.31
N GLU A 1167 41.24 31.20 -17.13
CA GLU A 1167 42.39 30.32 -17.40
C GLU A 1167 42.39 29.12 -16.45
N SER A 1168 42.18 29.38 -15.15
CA SER A 1168 42.05 28.32 -14.14
C SER A 1168 40.88 27.40 -14.46
N ALA A 1169 39.70 27.98 -14.77
CA ALA A 1169 38.52 27.20 -15.15
C ALA A 1169 38.78 26.31 -16.37
N GLY A 1170 39.48 26.82 -17.38
CA GLY A 1170 39.88 26.07 -18.57
C GLY A 1170 40.85 24.93 -18.26
N LEU A 1171 41.88 25.18 -17.44
CA LEU A 1171 42.87 24.17 -17.03
C LEU A 1171 42.23 23.02 -16.26
N PHE A 1172 41.33 23.31 -15.31
CA PHE A 1172 40.55 22.29 -14.59
C PHE A 1172 39.60 21.54 -15.52
N ALA A 1173 38.83 22.26 -16.35
CA ALA A 1173 37.86 21.65 -17.26
C ALA A 1173 38.50 20.74 -18.32
N MET A 1174 39.78 20.99 -18.66
CA MET A 1174 40.56 20.13 -19.55
C MET A 1174 41.33 19.02 -18.85
N GLY A 1175 41.40 19.02 -17.52
CA GLY A 1175 42.17 18.04 -16.74
C GLY A 1175 43.68 18.27 -16.80
N ALA A 1176 44.12 19.48 -17.15
CA ALA A 1176 45.54 19.86 -17.13
C ALA A 1176 46.05 20.07 -15.68
N TRP A 1177 45.14 20.38 -14.76
CA TRP A 1177 45.39 20.42 -13.32
C TRP A 1177 44.52 19.38 -12.59
N PRO A 1178 44.96 18.10 -12.55
CA PRO A 1178 44.18 17.03 -11.91
C PRO A 1178 44.36 16.96 -10.38
N ASP A 1179 45.48 17.48 -9.84
CA ASP A 1179 45.89 17.33 -8.43
C ASP A 1179 45.37 18.46 -7.51
N ARG A 1180 44.55 19.39 -8.00
CA ARG A 1180 44.02 20.53 -7.23
C ARG A 1180 42.50 20.56 -7.17
#